data_AF-A0A2S9YI63-F1
#
_entry.id   AF-A0A2S9YI63-F1
#
_cell.length_a   1.000
_cell.length_b   1.000
_cell.length_c   1.000
_cell.angle_alpha   90.00
_cell.angle_beta   90.00
_cell.angle_gamma   90.00
#
_symmetry.space_group_name_H-M   'P 1'
#
loop_
_entity.id
_entity.type
_entity.pdbx_description
1 polymer ?
#
loop_
_entity_poly.entity_id
_entity_poly.type
_entity_poly.pdbx_seq_one_letter_code
_entity_poly.pdbx_strand_id
1 'polypeptide(L)'
;MARPWLASTLLFGPALAWSLAAVAGLVWTGADASAWTELDRHGDPVAGSDSCRSCHPAQWQTWHRSWHRTMTQRPEPASLGPLALAVDPAPEAEAEGETGQAGVLAPFAGEQLDYGGFRATMDRGADGVPRVLVERLDDAGEAVVGAPVLDAAVALSVGSHRYQQYLAYLDRGGGEGELHRLPVAWHRAERRWIHMNGAFVEPEGEDGSLADYERHLSRWNDNCIFCHNTEAVPGLDPGSAGFRSELGELGIACEACHGPAQAHIDRHRGNPLRRLLASSERGTDGSIANPATLGPARESEICGRCHGQRIARDIAAVMREGDGFVAGDELASISRPIFADSTIAGVEGLDRGRPFAARFWPDGTPRLSAYEYQGLLLSPCWSEGEGLGCGHCHDMHGDAPDGQLRAGRTGQGACVDCHRADELGGAEQLGGHGGHGEAVDCLGCHMPRISYGLLEGMITHRISSPDPAAWIGRGDQPDACTQCHVDRSREWAARSMSALGLRGSPIVARPHADEAAASRVVLDLLGGDPIQRNLAAHALARPGATASLDARAAWIADGLEDEYPSVRWFAWRGLRSLAERMAPNARRAALLAALERFDYLGPIDERVEVVTRIRALVGPAPLTDDPELRERLLSERQALAIWIGE
;
A
#
# COMPACT_ATOMS: atom_id res chain seq x y z
N MET A 1 22.93 1.16 79.41
CA MET A 1 22.65 2.27 78.48
C MET A 1 22.92 1.79 77.06
N ALA A 2 21.89 1.35 76.34
CA ALA A 2 22.03 1.04 74.92
C ALA A 2 22.24 2.36 74.17
N ARG A 3 23.32 2.40 73.40
CA ARG A 3 23.83 3.58 72.69
C ARG A 3 22.84 3.97 71.56
N PRO A 4 22.25 5.19 71.55
CA PRO A 4 21.15 5.56 70.62
C PRO A 4 21.51 5.48 69.13
N TRP A 5 22.80 5.52 68.80
CA TRP A 5 23.33 5.35 67.45
C TRP A 5 23.25 3.91 66.93
N LEU A 6 23.25 2.89 67.80
CA LEU A 6 23.03 1.51 67.37
C LEU A 6 21.63 1.31 66.77
N ALA A 7 20.61 2.00 67.30
CA ALA A 7 19.26 1.94 66.76
C ALA A 7 19.17 2.56 65.36
N SER A 8 19.75 3.76 65.15
CA SER A 8 19.77 4.41 63.83
C SER A 8 20.58 3.62 62.78
N THR A 9 21.69 3.01 63.19
CA THR A 9 22.53 2.20 62.28
C THR A 9 21.85 0.87 61.91
N LEU A 10 21.08 0.27 62.82
CA LEU A 10 20.29 -0.92 62.53
C LEU A 10 19.04 -0.62 61.68
N LEU A 11 18.44 0.57 61.83
CA LEU A 11 17.27 1.00 61.03
C LEU A 11 17.65 1.47 59.62
N PHE A 12 18.73 2.23 59.46
CA PHE A 12 19.10 2.85 58.17
C PHE A 12 20.34 2.24 57.51
N GLY A 13 21.15 1.46 58.23
CA GLY A 13 22.36 0.82 57.70
C GLY A 13 22.09 -0.14 56.53
N PRO A 14 21.08 -1.02 56.62
CA PRO A 14 20.70 -1.87 55.49
C PRO A 14 20.24 -1.05 54.27
N ALA A 15 19.42 -0.02 54.48
CA ALA A 15 18.96 0.85 53.39
C ALA A 15 20.12 1.56 52.70
N LEU A 16 21.05 2.14 53.47
CA LEU A 16 22.26 2.78 52.94
C LEU A 16 23.16 1.78 52.18
N ALA A 17 23.33 0.57 52.71
CA ALA A 17 24.11 -0.47 52.05
C ALA A 17 23.48 -0.90 50.72
N TRP A 18 22.15 -1.07 50.67
CA TRP A 18 21.42 -1.35 49.44
C TRP A 18 21.49 -0.20 48.44
N SER A 19 21.38 1.06 48.89
CA SER A 19 21.55 2.22 48.02
C SER A 19 22.96 2.32 47.43
N LEU A 20 24.00 2.10 48.24
CA LEU A 20 25.39 2.09 47.76
C LEU A 20 25.65 0.93 46.79
N ALA A 21 25.10 -0.26 47.06
CA ALA A 21 25.20 -1.40 46.16
C ALA A 21 24.49 -1.14 44.82
N ALA A 22 23.31 -0.51 44.85
CA ALA A 22 22.58 -0.13 43.64
C ALA A 22 23.36 0.92 42.81
N VAL A 23 23.90 1.95 43.46
CA VAL A 23 24.74 2.97 42.80
C VAL A 23 26.01 2.35 42.22
N ALA A 24 26.70 1.49 42.98
CA ALA A 24 27.88 0.78 42.49
C ALA A 24 27.55 -0.11 41.29
N GLY A 25 26.41 -0.81 41.32
CA GLY A 25 25.92 -1.62 40.20
C GLY A 25 25.62 -0.79 38.96
N LEU A 26 24.99 0.38 39.11
CA LEU A 26 24.72 1.31 38.00
C LEU A 26 26.02 1.86 37.42
N VAL A 27 26.96 2.31 38.26
CA VAL A 27 28.26 2.83 37.82
C VAL A 27 29.06 1.74 37.09
N TRP A 28 29.09 0.52 37.64
CA TRP A 28 29.79 -0.60 37.02
C TRP A 28 29.18 -0.98 35.67
N THR A 29 27.85 -1.00 35.57
CA THR A 29 27.14 -1.32 34.31
C THR A 29 27.32 -0.20 33.28
N GLY A 30 27.28 1.06 33.69
CA GLY A 30 27.52 2.21 32.80
C GLY A 30 28.97 2.27 32.30
N ALA A 31 29.94 1.82 33.10
CA ALA A 31 31.35 1.77 32.73
C ALA A 31 31.76 0.55 31.90
N ASP A 32 30.87 -0.44 31.73
CA ASP A 32 31.12 -1.64 30.93
C ASP A 32 31.03 -1.30 29.43
N ALA A 33 32.19 -1.08 28.79
CA ALA A 33 32.25 -0.76 27.36
C ALA A 33 31.56 -1.82 26.47
N SER A 34 31.59 -3.10 26.85
CA SER A 34 30.96 -4.17 26.07
C SER A 34 29.43 -4.07 26.02
N ALA A 35 28.85 -3.37 27.00
CA ALA A 35 27.41 -3.11 27.07
C ALA A 35 26.94 -2.06 26.07
N TRP A 36 27.83 -1.21 25.56
CA TRP A 36 27.47 -0.02 24.77
C TRP A 36 28.18 0.06 23.41
N THR A 37 29.09 -0.87 23.13
CA THR A 37 29.81 -0.91 21.85
C THR A 37 28.86 -1.37 20.74
N GLU A 38 28.96 -0.69 19.59
CA GLU A 38 28.28 -1.09 18.35
C GLU A 38 28.67 -2.50 17.93
N LEU A 39 27.69 -3.30 17.56
CA LEU A 39 27.91 -4.65 17.04
C LEU A 39 27.65 -4.69 15.54
N ASP A 40 28.48 -5.47 14.85
CA ASP A 40 28.09 -5.98 13.55
C ASP A 40 26.93 -6.96 13.73
N ARG A 41 25.80 -6.65 13.10
CA ARG A 41 24.55 -7.42 13.15
C ARG A 41 24.36 -8.27 11.90
N HIS A 42 25.25 -8.18 10.91
CA HIS A 42 25.16 -8.98 9.69
C HIS A 42 25.32 -10.46 10.03
N GLY A 43 24.33 -11.27 9.65
CA GLY A 43 24.31 -12.70 9.90
C GLY A 43 24.02 -13.10 11.36
N ASP A 44 23.63 -12.16 12.23
CA ASP A 44 23.11 -12.50 13.56
C ASP A 44 21.76 -13.23 13.41
N PRO A 45 21.44 -14.26 14.23
CA PRO A 45 20.20 -15.01 14.08
C PRO A 45 18.95 -14.17 14.34
N VAL A 46 17.87 -14.50 13.64
CA VAL A 46 16.52 -13.97 13.88
C VAL A 46 15.99 -14.57 15.19
N ALA A 47 15.64 -13.72 16.15
CA ALA A 47 15.16 -14.14 17.46
C ALA A 47 13.64 -14.30 17.53
N GLY A 48 12.91 -13.67 16.61
CA GLY A 48 11.45 -13.71 16.51
C GLY A 48 10.77 -12.68 17.40
N SER A 49 9.66 -12.14 16.93
CA SER A 49 8.92 -11.03 17.57
C SER A 49 8.41 -11.36 18.98
N ASP A 50 8.09 -12.63 19.24
CA ASP A 50 7.64 -13.08 20.57
C ASP A 50 8.72 -12.93 21.66
N SER A 51 10.01 -13.00 21.28
CA SER A 51 11.12 -12.77 22.20
C SER A 51 11.11 -11.33 22.76
N CYS A 52 10.60 -10.37 21.98
CA CYS A 52 10.50 -8.96 22.34
C CYS A 52 9.41 -8.68 23.38
N ARG A 53 8.33 -9.49 23.40
CA ARG A 53 7.10 -9.25 24.18
C ARG A 53 7.34 -9.04 25.67
N SER A 54 8.31 -9.77 26.25
CA SER A 54 8.58 -9.72 27.69
C SER A 54 9.19 -8.40 28.16
N CYS A 55 9.97 -7.73 27.29
CA CYS A 55 10.63 -6.46 27.57
C CYS A 55 9.86 -5.26 26.97
N HIS A 56 9.17 -5.49 25.85
CA HIS A 56 8.46 -4.46 25.07
C HIS A 56 6.97 -4.80 24.88
N PRO A 57 6.20 -5.03 25.96
CA PRO A 57 4.83 -5.50 25.84
C PRO A 57 3.91 -4.48 25.14
N ALA A 58 4.15 -3.19 25.29
CA ALA A 58 3.34 -2.15 24.65
C ALA A 58 3.54 -2.11 23.12
N GLN A 59 4.80 -2.11 22.67
CA GLN A 59 5.16 -2.12 21.25
C GLN A 59 4.70 -3.41 20.57
N TRP A 60 4.88 -4.55 21.25
CA TRP A 60 4.39 -5.84 20.76
C TRP A 60 2.87 -5.83 20.60
N GLN A 61 2.12 -5.30 21.57
CA GLN A 61 0.66 -5.23 21.49
C GLN A 61 0.15 -4.34 20.35
N THR A 62 0.79 -3.20 20.08
CA THR A 62 0.40 -2.31 18.98
C THR A 62 0.78 -2.90 17.62
N TRP A 63 1.98 -3.47 17.51
CA TRP A 63 2.41 -4.20 16.31
C TRP A 63 1.50 -5.40 16.00
N HIS A 64 1.11 -6.18 17.00
CA HIS A 64 0.28 -7.39 16.81
C HIS A 64 -1.09 -7.07 16.19
N ARG A 65 -1.61 -5.87 16.40
CA ARG A 65 -2.87 -5.41 15.79
C ARG A 65 -2.70 -4.77 14.41
N SER A 66 -1.46 -4.63 13.94
CA SER A 66 -1.14 -3.93 12.69
C SER A 66 -1.23 -4.85 11.47
N TRP A 67 -1.45 -4.24 10.30
CA TRP A 67 -1.41 -4.96 9.02
C TRP A 67 -0.01 -5.39 8.59
N HIS A 68 1.04 -4.80 9.18
CA HIS A 68 2.42 -5.28 8.99
C HIS A 68 2.59 -6.70 9.52
N ARG A 69 2.11 -6.97 10.74
CA ARG A 69 2.15 -8.31 11.36
C ARG A 69 1.39 -9.33 10.52
N THR A 70 0.21 -8.98 10.03
CA THR A 70 -0.66 -9.91 9.27
C THR A 70 -0.36 -9.93 7.77
N MET A 71 0.72 -9.29 7.30
CA MET A 71 0.98 -9.11 5.87
C MET A 71 1.11 -10.45 5.14
N THR A 72 1.84 -11.41 5.72
CA THR A 72 1.89 -12.81 5.27
C THR A 72 1.50 -13.70 6.42
N GLN A 73 0.53 -14.59 6.23
CA GLN A 73 0.07 -15.54 7.26
C GLN A 73 -0.02 -16.95 6.68
N ARG A 74 -0.14 -17.94 7.58
CA ARG A 74 -0.34 -19.35 7.22
C ARG A 74 -1.78 -19.74 7.56
N PRO A 75 -2.51 -20.43 6.67
CA PRO A 75 -3.86 -20.92 6.98
C PRO A 75 -3.81 -22.05 8.01
N GLU A 76 -4.88 -22.24 8.78
CA GLU A 76 -5.06 -23.45 9.60
C GLU A 76 -6.21 -24.34 9.07
N PRO A 77 -6.03 -25.68 9.00
CA PRO A 77 -4.74 -26.38 9.07
C PRO A 77 -3.89 -26.07 7.82
N ALA A 78 -2.57 -26.03 7.96
CA ALA A 78 -1.65 -25.91 6.82
C ALA A 78 -0.76 -27.15 6.70
N SER A 79 -0.48 -27.52 5.45
CA SER A 79 0.72 -28.29 5.11
C SER A 79 1.95 -27.42 5.38
N LEU A 80 2.98 -27.97 6.02
CA LEU A 80 4.22 -27.24 6.28
C LEU A 80 4.92 -26.81 4.97
N GLY A 81 4.68 -27.53 3.86
CA GLY A 81 5.33 -27.28 2.58
C GLY A 81 6.87 -27.28 2.69
N PRO A 82 7.58 -27.02 1.59
CA PRO A 82 9.05 -26.90 1.60
C PRO A 82 9.61 -25.57 2.12
N LEU A 83 8.77 -24.55 2.39
CA LEU A 83 9.22 -23.27 2.94
C LEU A 83 9.79 -23.42 4.36
N ALA A 84 11.06 -23.06 4.54
CA ALA A 84 11.72 -23.07 5.85
C ALA A 84 11.51 -21.75 6.60
N LEU A 85 11.30 -21.83 7.92
CA LEU A 85 11.19 -20.69 8.81
C LEU A 85 12.26 -20.82 9.92
N ALA A 86 13.01 -19.75 10.19
CA ALA A 86 13.95 -19.71 11.30
C ALA A 86 13.21 -19.69 12.65
N VAL A 87 12.09 -18.99 12.69
CA VAL A 87 11.17 -18.93 13.83
C VAL A 87 9.82 -19.48 13.39
N ASP A 88 9.40 -20.56 14.03
CA ASP A 88 8.04 -21.08 13.84
C ASP A 88 7.02 -20.02 14.24
N PRO A 89 5.93 -19.84 13.47
CA PRO A 89 4.86 -18.94 13.87
C PRO A 89 4.35 -19.38 15.24
N ALA A 90 4.17 -18.42 16.15
CA ALA A 90 3.54 -18.71 17.42
C ALA A 90 2.21 -19.42 17.18
N PRO A 91 1.85 -20.47 17.96
CA PRO A 91 0.53 -21.07 17.84
C PRO A 91 -0.50 -19.97 18.08
N GLU A 92 -1.26 -19.62 17.05
CA GLU A 92 -2.16 -18.48 17.07
C GLU A 92 -3.17 -18.68 18.20
N ALA A 93 -3.04 -17.89 19.27
CA ALA A 93 -4.09 -17.75 20.25
C ALA A 93 -5.16 -16.85 19.62
N GLU A 94 -6.15 -17.52 19.03
CA GLU A 94 -7.44 -17.00 18.57
C GLU A 94 -7.58 -16.72 17.05
N ALA A 95 -8.72 -17.19 16.57
CA ALA A 95 -9.38 -16.92 15.31
C ALA A 95 -9.59 -15.41 15.06
N GLU A 96 -8.56 -14.69 14.60
CA GLU A 96 -8.59 -13.22 14.44
C GLU A 96 -9.20 -12.76 13.08
N GLY A 97 -9.51 -13.66 12.15
CA GLY A 97 -10.13 -13.33 10.86
C GLY A 97 -11.61 -12.90 10.98
N GLU A 98 -12.15 -12.22 9.97
CA GLU A 98 -13.59 -11.87 9.87
C GLU A 98 -14.51 -13.11 9.92
N THR A 99 -13.96 -14.27 9.59
CA THR A 99 -14.59 -15.59 9.58
C THR A 99 -14.23 -16.41 10.82
N GLY A 100 -13.43 -15.86 11.74
CA GLY A 100 -12.87 -16.57 12.88
C GLY A 100 -11.87 -17.65 12.46
N GLN A 101 -11.05 -17.38 11.44
CA GLN A 101 -10.05 -18.31 10.94
C GLN A 101 -8.64 -17.71 11.08
N ALA A 102 -7.71 -18.50 11.60
CA ALA A 102 -6.29 -18.18 11.68
C ALA A 102 -5.71 -17.97 10.28
N GLY A 103 -5.04 -16.85 10.06
CA GLY A 103 -4.37 -16.49 8.80
C GLY A 103 -5.23 -16.34 7.54
N VAL A 104 -6.56 -16.56 7.57
CA VAL A 104 -7.45 -16.53 6.40
C VAL A 104 -8.68 -15.66 6.67
N LEU A 105 -8.94 -14.69 5.79
CA LEU A 105 -10.07 -13.76 5.92
C LEU A 105 -11.31 -14.21 5.15
N ALA A 106 -11.15 -14.96 4.06
CA ALA A 106 -12.29 -15.48 3.30
C ALA A 106 -12.92 -16.72 3.94
N PRO A 107 -14.18 -17.06 3.63
CA PRO A 107 -14.84 -18.22 4.22
C PRO A 107 -14.30 -19.56 3.72
N PHE A 108 -14.09 -19.69 2.40
CA PHE A 108 -13.87 -20.96 1.70
C PHE A 108 -14.98 -21.98 2.02
N ALA A 109 -16.21 -21.60 1.70
CA ALA A 109 -17.44 -22.32 1.98
C ALA A 109 -18.13 -22.85 0.70
N GLY A 110 -17.38 -22.97 -0.41
CA GLY A 110 -17.88 -23.41 -1.71
C GLY A 110 -18.35 -22.26 -2.59
N GLU A 111 -17.91 -21.03 -2.33
CA GLU A 111 -18.26 -19.88 -3.16
C GLU A 111 -17.66 -20.01 -4.56
N GLN A 112 -18.40 -19.54 -5.56
CA GLN A 112 -17.99 -19.59 -6.96
C GLN A 112 -17.80 -18.18 -7.51
N LEU A 113 -16.81 -18.03 -8.39
CA LEU A 113 -16.54 -16.82 -9.15
C LEU A 113 -16.34 -17.20 -10.62
N ASP A 114 -17.27 -16.77 -11.46
CA ASP A 114 -17.16 -16.90 -12.91
C ASP A 114 -16.51 -15.65 -13.49
N TYR A 115 -15.45 -15.82 -14.28
CA TYR A 115 -14.71 -14.72 -14.88
C TYR A 115 -13.94 -15.19 -16.12
N GLY A 116 -14.09 -14.46 -17.23
CA GLY A 116 -13.33 -14.70 -18.47
C GLY A 116 -13.48 -16.12 -19.06
N GLY A 117 -14.63 -16.76 -18.89
CA GLY A 117 -14.87 -18.14 -19.35
C GLY A 117 -14.35 -19.25 -18.41
N PHE A 118 -14.04 -18.91 -17.16
CA PHE A 118 -13.61 -19.86 -16.14
C PHE A 118 -14.41 -19.70 -14.85
N ARG A 119 -14.59 -20.80 -14.11
CA ARG A 119 -15.18 -20.82 -12.77
C ARG A 119 -14.12 -21.17 -11.75
N ALA A 120 -13.85 -20.25 -10.84
CA ALA A 120 -13.11 -20.54 -9.62
C ALA A 120 -14.09 -20.96 -8.52
N THR A 121 -13.83 -22.08 -7.85
CA THR A 121 -14.55 -22.54 -6.67
C THR A 121 -13.59 -22.51 -5.48
N MET A 122 -13.99 -21.79 -4.43
CA MET A 122 -13.20 -21.61 -3.20
C MET A 122 -13.86 -22.41 -2.08
N ASP A 123 -13.29 -23.55 -1.74
CA ASP A 123 -13.85 -24.48 -0.76
C ASP A 123 -12.75 -25.02 0.16
N ARG A 124 -13.11 -25.86 1.12
CA ARG A 124 -12.17 -26.60 1.94
C ARG A 124 -12.11 -28.06 1.51
N GLY A 125 -10.88 -28.58 1.45
CA GLY A 125 -10.68 -30.02 1.30
C GLY A 125 -11.28 -30.80 2.47
N ALA A 126 -11.38 -32.11 2.33
CA ALA A 126 -11.83 -32.99 3.42
C ALA A 126 -10.90 -32.94 4.65
N ASP A 127 -9.66 -32.48 4.47
CA ASP A 127 -8.66 -32.18 5.49
C ASP A 127 -8.85 -30.81 6.17
N GLY A 128 -9.83 -30.02 5.72
CA GLY A 128 -10.10 -28.67 6.21
C GLY A 128 -9.22 -27.59 5.60
N VAL A 129 -8.24 -27.93 4.75
CA VAL A 129 -7.33 -26.96 4.13
C VAL A 129 -8.09 -26.14 3.07
N PRO A 130 -7.97 -24.79 3.04
CA PRO A 130 -8.56 -24.00 1.97
C PRO A 130 -8.01 -24.39 0.59
N ARG A 131 -8.88 -24.48 -0.42
CA ARG A 131 -8.54 -24.86 -1.78
C ARG A 131 -9.20 -23.92 -2.79
N VAL A 132 -8.53 -23.75 -3.93
CA VAL A 132 -9.06 -23.08 -5.11
C VAL A 132 -9.03 -24.05 -6.28
N LEU A 133 -10.20 -24.33 -6.83
CA LEU A 133 -10.39 -25.12 -8.05
C LEU A 133 -10.77 -24.17 -9.18
N VAL A 134 -10.12 -24.23 -10.34
CA VAL A 134 -10.48 -23.45 -11.52
C VAL A 134 -10.80 -24.39 -12.68
N GLU A 135 -11.98 -24.23 -13.24
CA GLU A 135 -12.48 -25.02 -14.37
C GLU A 135 -12.84 -24.11 -15.54
N ARG A 136 -12.72 -24.65 -16.76
CA ARG A 136 -13.17 -23.95 -17.97
C ARG A 136 -14.68 -24.10 -18.11
N LEU A 137 -15.36 -23.04 -18.51
CA LEU A 137 -16.79 -23.05 -18.82
C LEU A 137 -17.03 -23.24 -20.31
N ASP A 138 -18.16 -23.88 -20.65
CA ASP A 138 -18.71 -23.89 -22.00
C ASP A 138 -19.63 -22.68 -22.24
N ASP A 139 -20.18 -22.57 -23.47
CA ASP A 139 -21.09 -21.47 -23.85
C ASP A 139 -22.40 -21.45 -23.04
N ALA A 140 -22.73 -22.53 -22.33
CA ALA A 140 -23.88 -22.62 -21.43
C ALA A 140 -23.53 -22.25 -19.98
N GLY A 141 -22.27 -21.92 -19.68
CA GLY A 141 -21.79 -21.61 -18.33
C GLY A 141 -21.58 -22.84 -17.46
N GLU A 142 -21.50 -24.03 -18.07
CA GLU A 142 -21.26 -25.29 -17.37
C GLU A 142 -19.78 -25.68 -17.43
N ALA A 143 -19.29 -26.35 -16.37
CA ALA A 143 -17.91 -26.80 -16.33
C ALA A 143 -17.67 -27.86 -17.43
N VAL A 144 -16.66 -27.61 -18.28
CA VAL A 144 -16.25 -28.53 -19.33
C VAL A 144 -15.67 -29.78 -18.67
N VAL A 145 -16.19 -30.96 -19.05
CA VAL A 145 -15.68 -32.24 -18.55
C VAL A 145 -14.21 -32.42 -18.95
N GLY A 146 -13.31 -32.44 -17.97
CA GLY A 146 -11.87 -32.55 -18.18
C GLY A 146 -11.08 -32.41 -16.88
N ALA A 147 -9.76 -32.32 -17.02
CA ALA A 147 -8.92 -31.92 -15.90
C ALA A 147 -9.12 -30.41 -15.62
N PRO A 148 -9.16 -29.99 -14.35
CA PRO A 148 -9.23 -28.58 -14.02
C PRO A 148 -7.97 -27.84 -14.50
N VAL A 149 -8.13 -26.54 -14.72
CA VAL A 149 -7.01 -25.62 -15.03
C VAL A 149 -6.09 -25.50 -13.82
N LEU A 150 -6.69 -25.42 -12.63
CA LEU A 150 -6.01 -25.30 -11.36
C LEU A 150 -6.75 -26.11 -10.30
N ASP A 151 -6.04 -26.88 -9.49
CA ASP A 151 -6.55 -27.45 -8.24
C ASP A 151 -5.46 -27.30 -7.17
N ALA A 152 -5.61 -26.28 -6.33
CA ALA A 152 -4.54 -25.79 -5.49
C ALA A 152 -4.97 -25.71 -4.02
N ALA A 153 -4.19 -26.32 -3.13
CA ALA A 153 -4.28 -26.07 -1.69
C ALA A 153 -3.57 -24.76 -1.34
N VAL A 154 -4.24 -23.90 -0.60
CA VAL A 154 -3.67 -22.64 -0.11
C VAL A 154 -2.59 -22.95 0.92
N ALA A 155 -1.37 -22.47 0.66
CA ALA A 155 -0.20 -22.64 1.51
C ALA A 155 0.06 -21.41 2.40
N LEU A 156 -0.20 -20.21 1.88
CA LEU A 156 -0.02 -18.94 2.56
C LEU A 156 -1.09 -17.95 2.10
N SER A 157 -1.29 -16.91 2.89
CA SER A 157 -2.05 -15.73 2.50
C SER A 157 -1.15 -14.49 2.56
N VAL A 158 -1.38 -13.54 1.67
CA VAL A 158 -0.71 -12.24 1.64
C VAL A 158 -1.75 -11.15 1.50
N GLY A 159 -1.77 -10.14 2.38
CA GLY A 159 -2.86 -9.18 2.34
C GLY A 159 -2.66 -7.91 3.15
N SER A 160 -3.50 -6.93 2.81
CA SER A 160 -3.59 -5.65 3.51
C SER A 160 -4.98 -5.50 4.12
N HIS A 161 -5.25 -4.32 4.69
CA HIS A 161 -6.59 -3.97 5.17
C HIS A 161 -7.66 -3.93 4.06
N ARG A 162 -7.32 -4.04 2.78
CA ARG A 162 -8.27 -3.97 1.65
C ARG A 162 -8.66 -5.33 1.10
N TYR A 163 -7.69 -6.19 0.86
CA TYR A 163 -7.90 -7.51 0.29
C TYR A 163 -6.81 -8.50 0.73
N GLN A 164 -7.11 -9.78 0.63
CA GLN A 164 -6.18 -10.89 0.89
C GLN A 164 -6.06 -11.77 -0.35
N GLN A 165 -4.81 -12.01 -0.75
CA GLN A 165 -4.39 -12.89 -1.82
C GLN A 165 -3.98 -14.23 -1.22
N TYR A 166 -4.02 -15.28 -2.03
CA TYR A 166 -3.71 -16.64 -1.60
C TYR A 166 -2.59 -17.20 -2.46
N LEU A 167 -1.69 -17.96 -1.83
CA LEU A 167 -0.54 -18.57 -2.47
C LEU A 167 -0.65 -20.08 -2.38
N ALA A 168 -0.20 -20.79 -3.41
CA ALA A 168 -0.12 -22.24 -3.42
C ALA A 168 1.19 -22.73 -4.03
N TYR A 169 1.62 -23.92 -3.65
CA TYR A 169 2.73 -24.59 -4.31
C TYR A 169 2.26 -25.12 -5.66
N LEU A 170 2.82 -24.61 -6.75
CA LEU A 170 2.51 -25.02 -8.11
C LEU A 170 3.82 -25.32 -8.83
N ASP A 171 4.02 -26.57 -9.25
CA ASP A 171 5.17 -26.94 -10.07
C ASP A 171 4.92 -26.48 -11.52
N ARG A 172 5.47 -25.33 -11.89
CA ARG A 172 5.44 -24.80 -13.26
C ARG A 172 6.84 -24.81 -13.88
N GLY A 173 7.69 -25.73 -13.44
CA GLY A 173 9.07 -25.88 -13.91
C GLY A 173 10.13 -25.34 -12.93
N GLY A 174 9.71 -24.73 -11.81
CA GLY A 174 10.58 -24.33 -10.70
C GLY A 174 10.65 -25.34 -9.56
N GLY A 175 10.04 -26.52 -9.69
CA GLY A 175 10.10 -27.59 -8.69
C GLY A 175 9.22 -27.35 -7.46
N GLU A 176 9.35 -28.23 -6.46
CA GLU A 176 8.39 -28.31 -5.33
C GLU A 176 8.33 -27.05 -4.46
N GLY A 177 9.41 -26.25 -4.42
CA GLY A 177 9.50 -25.02 -3.64
C GLY A 177 8.85 -23.78 -4.29
N GLU A 178 8.30 -23.94 -5.49
CA GLU A 178 7.72 -22.83 -6.25
C GLU A 178 6.32 -22.47 -5.72
N LEU A 179 6.22 -21.29 -5.11
CA LEU A 179 4.97 -20.71 -4.63
C LEU A 179 4.44 -19.71 -5.66
N HIS A 180 3.14 -19.76 -5.93
CA HIS A 180 2.46 -18.88 -6.87
C HIS A 180 1.27 -18.20 -6.21
N ARG A 181 1.11 -16.92 -6.50
CA ARG A 181 -0.10 -16.17 -6.22
C ARG A 181 -1.23 -16.68 -7.11
N LEU A 182 -2.35 -17.04 -6.50
CA LEU A 182 -3.54 -17.51 -7.19
C LEU A 182 -4.30 -16.37 -7.89
N PRO A 183 -5.09 -16.65 -8.94
CA PRO A 183 -5.74 -15.62 -9.76
C PRO A 183 -6.94 -14.94 -9.08
N VAL A 184 -7.25 -15.30 -7.84
CA VAL A 184 -8.38 -14.78 -7.07
C VAL A 184 -7.93 -14.18 -5.74
N ALA A 185 -8.66 -13.16 -5.29
CA ALA A 185 -8.45 -12.51 -4.00
C ALA A 185 -9.78 -12.25 -3.28
N TRP A 186 -9.70 -12.14 -1.96
CA TRP A 186 -10.84 -11.76 -1.11
C TRP A 186 -10.85 -10.25 -0.88
N HIS A 187 -11.87 -9.56 -1.40
CA HIS A 187 -12.07 -8.15 -1.13
C HIS A 187 -12.80 -7.97 0.21
N ARG A 188 -12.12 -7.42 1.22
CA ARG A 188 -12.64 -7.34 2.60
C ARG A 188 -13.88 -6.47 2.74
N ALA A 189 -13.82 -5.23 2.23
CA ALA A 189 -14.93 -4.29 2.40
C ALA A 189 -16.22 -4.73 1.68
N GLU A 190 -16.09 -5.45 0.56
CA GLU A 190 -17.22 -6.01 -0.17
C GLU A 190 -17.62 -7.41 0.32
N ARG A 191 -16.74 -8.08 1.07
CA ARG A 191 -16.91 -9.47 1.53
C ARG A 191 -17.24 -10.42 0.36
N ARG A 192 -16.48 -10.28 -0.73
CA ARG A 192 -16.63 -11.11 -1.93
C ARG A 192 -15.28 -11.50 -2.53
N TRP A 193 -15.29 -12.57 -3.30
CA TRP A 193 -14.20 -12.94 -4.19
C TRP A 193 -14.16 -12.05 -5.43
N ILE A 194 -12.93 -11.73 -5.86
CA ILE A 194 -12.64 -10.97 -7.06
C ILE A 194 -11.51 -11.63 -7.84
N HIS A 195 -11.52 -11.49 -9.16
CA HIS A 195 -10.39 -11.87 -10.00
C HIS A 195 -9.31 -10.79 -9.96
N MET A 196 -8.04 -11.19 -10.02
CA MET A 196 -6.90 -10.30 -9.85
C MET A 196 -6.80 -9.22 -10.95
N ASN A 197 -7.27 -9.49 -12.18
CA ASN A 197 -7.35 -8.47 -13.24
C ASN A 197 -8.19 -7.25 -12.80
N GLY A 198 -9.23 -7.50 -11.98
CA GLY A 198 -10.06 -6.44 -11.43
C GLY A 198 -9.33 -5.55 -10.40
N ALA A 199 -8.30 -6.08 -9.73
CA ALA A 199 -7.52 -5.37 -8.72
C ALA A 199 -6.24 -4.69 -9.24
N PHE A 200 -5.71 -5.12 -10.40
CA PHE A 200 -4.37 -4.74 -10.90
C PHE A 200 -4.38 -3.91 -12.20
N VAL A 201 -5.47 -3.22 -12.52
CA VAL A 201 -5.58 -2.29 -13.66
C VAL A 201 -5.25 -2.95 -15.00
N GLU A 202 -5.69 -4.20 -15.18
CA GLU A 202 -5.64 -4.89 -16.47
C GLU A 202 -7.02 -4.86 -17.14
N PRO A 203 -7.08 -4.89 -18.48
CA PRO A 203 -8.34 -5.06 -19.17
C PRO A 203 -8.90 -6.47 -18.91
N GLU A 204 -10.20 -6.64 -19.14
CA GLU A 204 -10.90 -7.91 -18.91
C GLU A 204 -10.32 -9.09 -19.72
N GLY A 205 -9.75 -8.81 -20.90
CA GLY A 205 -9.15 -9.82 -21.77
C GLY A 205 -10.16 -10.46 -22.74
N GLU A 206 -9.73 -11.51 -23.45
CA GLU A 206 -10.61 -12.29 -24.34
C GLU A 206 -11.25 -13.45 -23.56
N ASP A 207 -12.56 -13.65 -23.72
CA ASP A 207 -13.27 -14.75 -23.06
C ASP A 207 -12.68 -16.12 -23.44
N GLY A 208 -12.45 -16.97 -22.44
CA GLY A 208 -11.86 -18.30 -22.59
C GLY A 208 -10.33 -18.30 -22.75
N SER A 209 -9.69 -17.12 -22.84
CA SER A 209 -8.23 -16.98 -22.89
C SER A 209 -7.60 -17.34 -21.55
N LEU A 210 -6.93 -18.49 -21.49
CA LEU A 210 -6.23 -18.89 -20.27
C LEU A 210 -5.08 -17.93 -19.93
N ALA A 211 -4.43 -17.35 -20.94
CA ALA A 211 -3.36 -16.39 -20.74
C ALA A 211 -3.86 -15.10 -20.07
N ASP A 212 -5.07 -14.64 -20.42
CA ASP A 212 -5.66 -13.45 -19.78
C ASP A 212 -6.15 -13.74 -18.37
N TYR A 213 -6.68 -14.95 -18.14
CA TYR A 213 -7.09 -15.40 -16.81
C TYR A 213 -5.89 -15.57 -15.86
N GLU A 214 -4.83 -16.26 -16.29
CA GLU A 214 -3.63 -16.49 -15.49
C GLU A 214 -2.64 -15.31 -15.51
N ARG A 215 -3.00 -14.16 -16.08
CA ARG A 215 -2.10 -13.00 -16.23
C ARG A 215 -1.44 -12.58 -14.91
N HIS A 216 -2.18 -12.70 -13.81
CA HIS A 216 -1.70 -12.41 -12.46
C HIS A 216 -1.42 -13.66 -11.63
N LEU A 217 -1.20 -14.80 -12.25
CA LEU A 217 -0.57 -15.93 -11.59
C LEU A 217 0.95 -15.68 -11.56
N SER A 218 1.46 -15.16 -10.44
CA SER A 218 2.86 -14.75 -10.33
C SER A 218 3.61 -15.60 -9.33
N ARG A 219 4.89 -15.87 -9.62
CA ARG A 219 5.78 -16.52 -8.67
C ARG A 219 6.04 -15.63 -7.46
N TRP A 220 5.85 -16.18 -6.27
CA TRP A 220 6.03 -15.47 -5.00
C TRP A 220 7.51 -15.33 -4.62
N ASN A 221 8.31 -16.36 -4.90
CA ASN A 221 9.67 -16.53 -4.39
C ASN A 221 10.64 -15.42 -4.81
N ASP A 222 10.40 -14.70 -5.90
CA ASP A 222 11.25 -13.61 -6.37
C ASP A 222 10.52 -12.27 -6.55
N ASN A 223 9.19 -12.26 -6.41
CA ASN A 223 8.38 -11.05 -6.52
C ASN A 223 7.91 -10.55 -5.14
N CYS A 224 7.21 -11.41 -4.40
CA CYS A 224 6.51 -11.01 -3.17
C CYS A 224 7.36 -11.18 -1.91
N ILE A 225 8.33 -12.10 -1.93
CA ILE A 225 9.01 -12.60 -0.74
C ILE A 225 9.68 -11.47 0.09
N PHE A 226 10.32 -10.52 -0.58
CA PHE A 226 11.17 -9.50 0.07
C PHE A 226 10.38 -8.42 0.80
N CYS A 227 9.22 -8.05 0.26
CA CYS A 227 8.45 -6.91 0.78
C CYS A 227 7.39 -7.33 1.80
N HIS A 228 7.12 -8.63 1.93
CA HIS A 228 6.03 -9.17 2.75
C HIS A 228 6.49 -10.12 3.86
N ASN A 229 7.80 -10.30 4.06
CA ASN A 229 8.36 -11.18 5.07
C ASN A 229 9.61 -10.56 5.71
N THR A 230 10.10 -11.21 6.77
CA THR A 230 11.26 -10.75 7.54
C THR A 230 12.47 -11.63 7.27
N GLU A 231 13.63 -11.00 7.01
CA GLU A 231 14.92 -11.67 6.74
C GLU A 231 14.79 -12.80 5.72
N ALA A 232 14.25 -12.44 4.55
CA ALA A 232 13.89 -13.41 3.54
C ALA A 232 15.03 -13.73 2.58
N VAL A 233 15.15 -15.02 2.28
CA VAL A 233 16.09 -15.58 1.30
C VAL A 233 15.28 -16.35 0.25
N PRO A 234 15.26 -15.94 -1.02
CA PRO A 234 14.58 -16.72 -2.07
C PRO A 234 15.18 -18.11 -2.24
N GLY A 235 16.51 -18.22 -2.12
CA GLY A 235 17.22 -19.50 -2.19
C GLY A 235 17.19 -20.14 -3.58
N LEU A 236 17.29 -19.34 -4.64
CA LEU A 236 17.38 -19.84 -6.01
C LEU A 236 18.63 -20.71 -6.17
N ASP A 237 18.44 -21.96 -6.58
CA ASP A 237 19.55 -22.88 -6.82
C ASP A 237 20.27 -22.54 -8.14
N PRO A 238 21.60 -22.38 -8.17
CA PRO A 238 22.31 -22.18 -9.44
C PRO A 238 22.27 -23.40 -10.38
N GLY A 239 22.03 -24.59 -9.84
CA GLY A 239 22.04 -25.87 -10.57
C GLY A 239 20.67 -26.38 -11.01
N SER A 240 19.58 -25.80 -10.49
CA SER A 240 18.20 -26.11 -10.85
C SER A 240 17.39 -24.82 -10.91
N ALA A 241 16.35 -24.72 -11.73
CA ALA A 241 15.52 -23.50 -11.78
C ALA A 241 14.64 -23.31 -10.53
N GLY A 242 14.91 -24.04 -9.44
CA GLY A 242 14.05 -24.11 -8.27
C GLY A 242 14.50 -23.31 -7.06
N PHE A 243 13.56 -23.10 -6.15
CA PHE A 243 13.73 -22.28 -4.96
C PHE A 243 13.75 -23.14 -3.69
N ARG A 244 14.66 -22.81 -2.78
CA ARG A 244 14.67 -23.27 -1.39
C ARG A 244 14.53 -22.05 -0.49
N SER A 245 13.35 -21.44 -0.52
CA SER A 245 13.11 -20.19 0.18
C SER A 245 13.13 -20.41 1.69
N GLU A 246 13.73 -19.45 2.39
CA GLU A 246 13.86 -19.41 3.84
C GLU A 246 13.40 -18.02 4.33
N LEU A 247 12.66 -17.97 5.43
CA LEU A 247 12.27 -16.72 6.08
C LEU A 247 12.73 -16.72 7.53
N GLY A 248 13.09 -15.55 8.05
CA GLY A 248 13.26 -15.36 9.48
C GLY A 248 11.95 -15.56 10.24
N GLU A 249 10.95 -14.77 9.87
CA GLU A 249 9.59 -14.79 10.44
C GLU A 249 8.57 -14.37 9.35
N LEU A 250 7.33 -14.88 9.43
CA LEU A 250 6.26 -14.49 8.52
C LEU A 250 5.79 -13.04 8.77
N GLY A 251 5.43 -12.36 7.69
CA GLY A 251 4.96 -10.97 7.75
C GLY A 251 6.08 -9.98 7.99
N ILE A 252 5.71 -8.72 8.18
CA ILE A 252 6.65 -7.67 8.58
C ILE A 252 6.75 -7.67 10.10
N ALA A 253 7.73 -8.41 10.58
CA ALA A 253 8.01 -8.66 11.98
C ALA A 253 8.97 -7.60 12.56
N CYS A 254 9.23 -7.68 13.87
CA CYS A 254 10.07 -6.70 14.59
C CYS A 254 11.43 -6.49 13.91
N GLU A 255 12.09 -7.59 13.54
CA GLU A 255 13.46 -7.59 13.02
C GLU A 255 13.56 -7.07 11.58
N ALA A 256 12.45 -6.92 10.84
CA ALA A 256 12.45 -6.28 9.52
C ALA A 256 12.80 -4.77 9.60
N CYS A 257 12.42 -4.12 10.70
CA CYS A 257 12.66 -2.69 10.95
C CYS A 257 13.80 -2.42 11.94
N HIS A 258 14.14 -3.41 12.78
CA HIS A 258 15.16 -3.28 13.83
C HIS A 258 16.47 -4.03 13.51
N GLY A 259 16.45 -4.88 12.47
CA GLY A 259 17.50 -5.84 12.16
C GLY A 259 17.44 -7.05 13.11
N PRO A 260 18.26 -8.09 12.86
CA PRO A 260 18.38 -9.24 13.76
C PRO A 260 18.75 -8.81 15.19
N ALA A 261 18.10 -9.42 16.18
CA ALA A 261 18.07 -8.95 17.55
C ALA A 261 18.64 -9.95 18.57
N GLN A 262 19.17 -11.09 18.15
CA GLN A 262 19.67 -12.11 19.07
C GLN A 262 20.82 -11.57 19.94
N ALA A 263 21.77 -10.85 19.36
CA ALA A 263 22.85 -10.20 20.09
C ALA A 263 22.35 -9.10 21.06
N HIS A 264 21.28 -8.39 20.71
CA HIS A 264 20.62 -7.43 21.59
C HIS A 264 19.98 -8.15 22.80
N ILE A 265 19.26 -9.22 22.54
CA ILE A 265 18.61 -10.02 23.58
C ILE A 265 19.66 -10.58 24.53
N ASP A 266 20.72 -11.22 24.03
CA ASP A 266 21.75 -11.81 24.88
C ASP A 266 22.50 -10.75 25.71
N ARG A 267 22.66 -9.54 25.16
CA ARG A 267 23.24 -8.41 25.88
C ARG A 267 22.38 -7.95 27.04
N HIS A 268 21.06 -7.93 26.91
CA HIS A 268 20.19 -7.35 27.96
C HIS A 268 19.50 -8.38 28.85
N ARG A 269 19.43 -9.64 28.39
CA ARG A 269 18.82 -10.75 29.11
C ARG A 269 19.53 -10.97 30.44
N GLY A 270 18.76 -10.93 31.53
CA GLY A 270 19.25 -11.17 32.88
C GLY A 270 19.91 -9.98 33.59
N ASN A 271 20.08 -8.81 32.93
CA ASN A 271 20.63 -7.62 33.59
C ASN A 271 19.61 -6.46 33.65
N PRO A 272 18.88 -6.29 34.78
CA PRO A 272 17.90 -5.20 34.93
C PRO A 272 18.54 -3.80 34.98
N LEU A 273 19.77 -3.66 35.49
CA LEU A 273 20.45 -2.36 35.55
C LEU A 273 20.87 -1.90 34.15
N ARG A 274 21.33 -2.82 33.30
CA ARG A 274 21.67 -2.52 31.90
C ARG A 274 20.44 -2.08 31.11
N ARG A 275 19.32 -2.80 31.26
CA ARG A 275 18.03 -2.42 30.66
C ARG A 275 17.56 -1.04 31.11
N LEU A 276 17.69 -0.74 32.41
CA LEU A 276 17.34 0.58 32.95
C LEU A 276 18.19 1.69 32.31
N LEU A 277 19.50 1.50 32.24
CA LEU A 277 20.42 2.48 31.63
C LEU A 277 20.14 2.65 30.12
N ALA A 278 19.99 1.56 29.37
CA ALA A 278 19.66 1.59 27.94
C ALA A 278 18.31 2.29 27.67
N SER A 279 17.33 2.13 28.57
CA SER A 279 16.03 2.82 28.47
C SER A 279 16.09 4.32 28.79
N SER A 280 17.12 4.76 29.52
CA SER A 280 17.27 6.15 29.96
C SER A 280 17.82 7.08 28.87
N GLU A 281 18.58 6.53 27.91
CA GLU A 281 19.14 7.26 26.78
C GLU A 281 18.89 6.50 25.46
N ARG A 282 17.86 6.90 24.71
CA ARG A 282 17.53 6.27 23.42
C ARG A 282 18.71 6.36 22.45
N GLY A 283 18.96 5.27 21.71
CA GLY A 283 19.96 5.25 20.63
C GLY A 283 21.41 5.02 21.09
N THR A 284 21.62 4.76 22.38
CA THR A 284 22.94 4.40 22.94
C THR A 284 23.24 2.90 22.85
N ASP A 285 22.23 2.09 22.51
CA ASP A 285 22.38 0.66 22.33
C ASP A 285 22.76 0.32 20.89
N GLY A 286 24.06 0.16 20.65
CA GLY A 286 24.59 -0.22 19.34
C GLY A 286 24.36 -1.69 18.94
N SER A 287 23.52 -2.43 19.67
CA SER A 287 23.21 -3.83 19.36
C SER A 287 21.91 -4.05 18.59
N ILE A 288 21.12 -3.00 18.39
CA ILE A 288 19.87 -3.04 17.63
C ILE A 288 19.61 -1.67 17.00
N ALA A 289 19.00 -1.63 15.81
CA ALA A 289 18.59 -0.35 15.26
C ALA A 289 17.35 0.18 15.98
N ASN A 290 17.30 1.49 16.23
CA ASN A 290 16.10 2.16 16.69
C ASN A 290 15.75 3.26 15.68
N PRO A 291 14.73 3.06 14.83
CA PRO A 291 14.34 4.05 13.81
C PRO A 291 14.09 5.45 14.39
N ALA A 292 13.60 5.56 15.62
CA ALA A 292 13.32 6.85 16.26
C ALA A 292 14.58 7.67 16.64
N THR A 293 15.77 7.08 16.53
CA THR A 293 17.05 7.76 16.80
C THR A 293 17.93 7.89 15.56
N LEU A 294 17.48 7.36 14.43
CA LEU A 294 18.17 7.51 13.15
C LEU A 294 17.89 8.89 12.55
N GLY A 295 18.85 9.39 11.77
CA GLY A 295 18.61 10.56 10.92
C GLY A 295 17.55 10.26 9.85
N PRO A 296 16.89 11.30 9.29
CA PRO A 296 15.80 11.14 8.32
C PRO A 296 16.14 10.20 7.15
N ALA A 297 17.37 10.29 6.61
CA ALA A 297 17.91 9.38 5.60
C ALA A 297 17.76 7.90 5.98
N ARG A 298 18.48 7.49 7.03
CA ARG A 298 18.55 6.08 7.46
C ARG A 298 17.22 5.55 7.96
N GLU A 299 16.42 6.40 8.60
CA GLU A 299 15.06 6.05 9.01
C GLU A 299 14.17 5.75 7.80
N SER A 300 14.15 6.63 6.79
CA SER A 300 13.30 6.45 5.61
C SER A 300 13.77 5.31 4.72
N GLU A 301 15.07 4.97 4.73
CA GLU A 301 15.62 3.82 4.02
C GLU A 301 15.09 2.48 4.55
N ILE A 302 14.81 2.37 5.86
CA ILE A 302 14.16 1.17 6.43
C ILE A 302 12.78 0.98 5.81
N CYS A 303 11.99 2.05 5.70
CA CYS A 303 10.68 2.01 5.04
C CYS A 303 10.83 1.78 3.53
N GLY A 304 11.81 2.42 2.91
CA GLY A 304 12.12 2.38 1.48
C GLY A 304 12.56 1.00 0.98
N ARG A 305 12.98 0.08 1.86
CA ARG A 305 13.24 -1.32 1.52
C ARG A 305 12.01 -2.01 0.88
N CYS A 306 10.80 -1.64 1.34
CA CYS A 306 9.52 -2.22 0.92
C CYS A 306 8.58 -1.20 0.26
N HIS A 307 8.45 0.00 0.84
CA HIS A 307 7.67 1.13 0.29
C HIS A 307 8.47 1.95 -0.75
N GLY A 308 9.43 1.31 -1.40
CA GLY A 308 10.26 1.89 -2.42
C GLY A 308 10.75 0.83 -3.42
N GLN A 309 10.15 0.81 -4.60
CA GLN A 309 10.58 -0.09 -5.67
C GLN A 309 12.05 0.16 -6.05
N ARG A 310 12.84 -0.92 -6.12
CA ARG A 310 14.31 -0.84 -6.14
C ARG A 310 14.93 -1.85 -7.10
N ILE A 311 16.14 -1.52 -7.54
CA ILE A 311 16.99 -2.43 -8.32
C ILE A 311 18.16 -2.82 -7.43
N ALA A 312 18.27 -4.11 -7.13
CA ALA A 312 19.42 -4.66 -6.42
C ALA A 312 20.69 -4.44 -7.24
N ARG A 313 21.81 -4.18 -6.56
CA ARG A 313 23.13 -4.03 -7.20
C ARG A 313 23.63 -5.35 -7.79
N ASP A 314 23.34 -6.45 -7.12
CA ASP A 314 23.64 -7.80 -7.59
C ASP A 314 22.38 -8.68 -7.47
N ILE A 315 21.58 -8.71 -8.54
CA ILE A 315 20.33 -9.49 -8.57
C ILE A 315 20.60 -10.97 -8.33
N ALA A 316 21.70 -11.52 -8.87
CA ALA A 316 22.01 -12.93 -8.74
C ALA A 316 22.40 -13.30 -7.30
N ALA A 317 23.14 -12.44 -6.59
CA ALA A 317 23.39 -12.61 -5.16
C ALA A 317 22.08 -12.52 -4.37
N VAL A 318 21.25 -11.51 -4.63
CA VAL A 318 19.97 -11.32 -3.92
C VAL A 318 19.02 -12.50 -4.10
N MET A 319 18.93 -13.08 -5.29
CA MET A 319 18.10 -14.28 -5.54
C MET A 319 18.64 -15.53 -4.81
N ARG A 320 19.93 -15.60 -4.51
CA ARG A 320 20.53 -16.77 -3.83
C ARG A 320 20.53 -16.62 -2.31
N GLU A 321 20.82 -15.43 -1.82
CA GLU A 321 21.27 -15.19 -0.44
C GLU A 321 20.40 -14.16 0.32
N GLY A 322 19.45 -13.51 -0.35
CA GLY A 322 18.69 -12.39 0.22
C GLY A 322 19.35 -11.03 -0.05
N ASP A 323 18.67 -9.93 0.30
CA ASP A 323 19.15 -8.58 -0.05
C ASP A 323 20.29 -8.06 0.84
N GLY A 324 20.56 -8.75 1.96
CA GLY A 324 21.62 -8.42 2.91
C GLY A 324 21.42 -7.10 3.65
N PHE A 325 20.24 -6.48 3.57
CA PHE A 325 19.96 -5.23 4.29
C PHE A 325 19.78 -5.49 5.78
N VAL A 326 20.57 -4.83 6.62
CA VAL A 326 20.30 -4.76 8.06
C VAL A 326 19.81 -3.34 8.38
N ALA A 327 18.70 -3.23 9.11
CA ALA A 327 18.13 -1.92 9.44
C ALA A 327 19.17 -1.01 10.10
N GLY A 328 19.35 0.23 9.62
CA GLY A 328 20.42 1.14 10.03
C GLY A 328 21.58 1.23 9.02
N ASP A 329 21.72 0.26 8.13
CA ASP A 329 22.64 0.33 6.99
C ASP A 329 22.21 1.39 5.97
N GLU A 330 23.12 1.70 5.05
CA GLU A 330 22.80 2.47 3.86
C GLU A 330 22.11 1.61 2.82
N LEU A 331 20.83 1.84 2.55
CA LEU A 331 20.09 1.09 1.53
C LEU A 331 20.73 1.23 0.13
N ALA A 332 21.34 2.39 -0.13
CA ALA A 332 22.07 2.66 -1.37
C ALA A 332 23.30 1.73 -1.55
N SER A 333 23.81 1.09 -0.49
CA SER A 333 24.94 0.17 -0.58
C SER A 333 24.58 -1.17 -1.23
N ILE A 334 23.30 -1.56 -1.21
CA ILE A 334 22.81 -2.84 -1.74
C ILE A 334 21.85 -2.70 -2.92
N SER A 335 21.19 -1.54 -3.04
CA SER A 335 20.18 -1.31 -4.07
C SER A 335 20.08 0.17 -4.42
N ARG A 336 19.29 0.50 -5.44
CA ARG A 336 18.93 1.87 -5.76
C ARG A 336 17.44 1.99 -6.06
N PRO A 337 16.79 3.12 -5.74
CA PRO A 337 15.40 3.34 -6.10
C PRO A 337 15.20 3.36 -7.62
N ILE A 338 14.04 2.89 -8.06
CA ILE A 338 13.57 3.00 -9.45
C ILE A 338 12.95 4.39 -9.65
N PHE A 339 13.36 5.06 -10.72
CA PHE A 339 12.76 6.30 -11.24
C PHE A 339 12.37 6.13 -12.72
N ALA A 340 11.68 7.11 -13.30
CA ALA A 340 11.13 7.06 -14.66
C ALA A 340 12.17 6.87 -15.79
N ASP A 341 13.43 7.14 -15.50
CA ASP A 341 14.59 7.03 -16.39
C ASP A 341 15.51 5.85 -16.02
N SER A 342 15.16 5.08 -14.98
CA SER A 342 15.93 3.91 -14.60
C SER A 342 15.93 2.85 -15.70
N THR A 343 17.05 2.15 -15.81
CA THR A 343 17.23 1.00 -16.70
C THR A 343 17.76 -0.20 -15.93
N ILE A 344 17.61 -1.40 -16.48
CA ILE A 344 18.27 -2.62 -16.03
C ILE A 344 19.02 -3.19 -17.24
N ALA A 345 20.15 -3.84 -16.99
CA ALA A 345 20.88 -4.53 -18.06
C ALA A 345 20.03 -5.65 -18.66
N GLY A 346 19.98 -5.75 -19.99
CA GLY A 346 19.24 -6.80 -20.70
C GLY A 346 17.79 -6.47 -21.04
N VAL A 347 17.27 -5.29 -20.65
CA VAL A 347 15.92 -4.80 -21.01
C VAL A 347 15.96 -3.54 -21.87
N GLU A 348 17.09 -3.22 -22.50
CA GLU A 348 17.29 -2.00 -23.28
C GLU A 348 16.35 -1.90 -24.50
N GLY A 349 15.85 -3.04 -24.98
CA GLY A 349 14.86 -3.12 -26.07
C GLY A 349 13.40 -2.93 -25.64
N LEU A 350 13.10 -3.00 -24.34
CA LEU A 350 11.74 -2.81 -23.81
C LEU A 350 11.40 -1.32 -23.71
N ASP A 351 10.16 -0.96 -24.07
CA ASP A 351 9.60 0.39 -23.93
C ASP A 351 10.51 1.53 -24.40
N ARG A 352 11.17 1.33 -25.56
CA ARG A 352 12.12 2.29 -26.15
C ARG A 352 13.26 2.68 -25.19
N GLY A 353 13.70 1.73 -24.34
CA GLY A 353 14.77 1.92 -23.36
C GLY A 353 14.32 2.60 -22.06
N ARG A 354 13.01 2.70 -21.81
CA ARG A 354 12.44 3.33 -20.60
C ARG A 354 11.39 2.44 -19.91
N PRO A 355 11.79 1.25 -19.41
CA PRO A 355 10.87 0.22 -18.90
C PRO A 355 10.03 0.65 -17.69
N PHE A 356 10.43 1.71 -16.98
CA PHE A 356 9.71 2.19 -15.80
C PHE A 356 8.96 3.50 -15.99
N ALA A 357 9.03 4.13 -17.17
CA ALA A 357 8.43 5.44 -17.40
C ALA A 357 6.91 5.44 -17.12
N ALA A 358 6.21 4.36 -17.49
CA ALA A 358 4.78 4.18 -17.21
C ALA A 358 4.45 3.95 -15.73
N ARG A 359 5.39 4.08 -14.79
CA ARG A 359 5.13 4.05 -13.34
C ARG A 359 5.12 5.45 -12.71
N PHE A 360 5.37 6.47 -13.52
CA PHE A 360 5.46 7.85 -13.10
C PHE A 360 4.62 8.74 -14.00
N TRP A 361 4.13 9.82 -13.44
CA TRP A 361 3.64 10.95 -14.22
C TRP A 361 4.82 11.67 -14.91
N PRO A 362 4.57 12.51 -15.93
CA PRO A 362 5.64 13.17 -16.68
C PRO A 362 6.56 14.09 -15.87
N ASP A 363 6.12 14.62 -14.72
CA ASP A 363 7.00 15.36 -13.79
C ASP A 363 7.86 14.45 -12.89
N GLY A 364 7.78 13.13 -13.07
CA GLY A 364 8.47 12.14 -12.23
C GLY A 364 7.72 11.77 -10.96
N THR A 365 6.52 12.30 -10.70
CA THR A 365 5.72 11.89 -9.53
C THR A 365 5.28 10.44 -9.69
N PRO A 366 5.47 9.56 -8.69
CA PRO A 366 4.96 8.20 -8.78
C PRO A 366 3.44 8.16 -8.90
N ARG A 367 2.94 7.35 -9.82
CA ARG A 367 1.49 7.17 -10.03
C ARG A 367 0.93 5.88 -9.45
N LEU A 368 1.78 5.10 -8.78
CA LEU A 368 1.47 3.82 -8.16
C LEU A 368 1.85 3.83 -6.67
N SER A 369 1.20 3.00 -5.87
CA SER A 369 1.64 2.68 -4.51
C SER A 369 2.94 1.86 -4.48
N ALA A 370 3.57 1.72 -3.31
CA ALA A 370 4.91 1.14 -3.14
C ALA A 370 6.04 1.97 -3.77
N TYR A 371 5.76 3.24 -4.04
CA TYR A 371 6.72 4.26 -4.47
C TYR A 371 6.74 5.46 -3.50
N GLU A 372 6.24 5.28 -2.28
CA GLU A 372 6.14 6.37 -1.30
C GLU A 372 7.53 6.92 -0.95
N TYR A 373 8.55 6.07 -0.88
CA TYR A 373 9.94 6.48 -0.68
C TYR A 373 10.44 7.38 -1.82
N GLN A 374 10.19 7.03 -3.08
CA GLN A 374 10.53 7.89 -4.23
C GLN A 374 9.79 9.22 -4.16
N GLY A 375 8.51 9.21 -3.78
CA GLY A 375 7.74 10.43 -3.54
C GLY A 375 8.43 11.33 -2.51
N LEU A 376 8.84 10.76 -1.37
CA LEU A 376 9.58 11.48 -0.34
C LEU A 376 10.89 12.06 -0.88
N LEU A 377 11.71 11.25 -1.56
CA LEU A 377 12.99 11.69 -2.15
C LEU A 377 12.83 12.86 -3.14
N LEU A 378 11.70 12.95 -3.83
CA LEU A 378 11.37 14.02 -4.78
C LEU A 378 10.78 15.28 -4.11
N SER A 379 10.51 15.22 -2.80
CA SER A 379 9.91 16.32 -2.06
C SER A 379 10.97 17.35 -1.64
N PRO A 380 10.73 18.67 -1.78
CA PRO A 380 11.69 19.69 -1.33
C PRO A 380 11.95 19.69 0.18
N CYS A 381 11.06 19.11 0.98
CA CYS A 381 11.23 18.95 2.43
C CYS A 381 12.13 17.77 2.81
N TRP A 382 12.53 16.94 1.85
CA TRP A 382 13.50 15.87 2.07
C TRP A 382 14.94 16.41 2.02
N SER A 383 15.78 15.94 2.95
CA SER A 383 17.23 16.06 2.87
C SER A 383 17.89 14.93 3.69
N GLU A 384 19.11 14.55 3.33
CA GLU A 384 19.81 13.45 4.01
C GLU A 384 20.10 13.74 5.50
N GLY A 385 20.38 15.01 5.84
CA GLY A 385 20.81 15.43 7.17
C GLY A 385 19.69 15.89 8.11
N GLU A 386 18.98 16.95 7.73
CA GLU A 386 17.98 17.62 8.57
C GLU A 386 16.68 17.85 7.78
N GLY A 387 16.06 16.76 7.32
CA GLY A 387 14.84 16.76 6.51
C GLY A 387 13.69 15.94 7.10
N LEU A 388 12.60 15.86 6.35
CA LEU A 388 11.41 15.08 6.70
C LEU A 388 11.64 13.58 6.46
N GLY A 389 11.65 12.75 7.49
CA GLY A 389 11.57 11.28 7.37
C GLY A 389 10.15 10.72 7.47
N CYS A 390 9.94 9.45 7.09
CA CYS A 390 8.67 8.73 7.20
C CYS A 390 8.08 8.81 8.62
N GLY A 391 8.95 8.61 9.61
CA GLY A 391 8.69 8.64 11.03
C GLY A 391 8.46 10.04 11.57
N HIS A 392 8.22 11.07 10.76
CA HIS A 392 7.59 12.31 11.22
C HIS A 392 6.06 12.19 11.21
N CYS A 393 5.52 11.51 10.18
CA CYS A 393 4.09 11.35 9.95
C CYS A 393 3.55 10.00 10.45
N HIS A 394 4.37 8.95 10.39
CA HIS A 394 3.98 7.60 10.79
C HIS A 394 4.55 7.19 12.16
N ASP A 395 3.85 6.27 12.82
CA ASP A 395 4.24 5.66 14.09
C ASP A 395 3.89 4.17 14.09
N MET A 396 4.92 3.33 13.96
CA MET A 396 4.77 1.87 13.86
C MET A 396 4.29 1.22 15.16
N HIS A 397 4.37 1.94 16.28
CA HIS A 397 3.95 1.47 17.59
C HIS A 397 2.84 2.32 18.22
N GLY A 398 2.17 3.14 17.41
CA GLY A 398 0.97 3.88 17.80
C GLY A 398 -0.28 3.01 17.85
N ASP A 399 -1.41 3.60 18.25
CA ASP A 399 -2.65 2.85 18.51
C ASP A 399 -3.44 2.46 17.26
N ALA A 400 -3.35 3.25 16.17
CA ALA A 400 -4.16 3.07 14.96
C ALA A 400 -3.44 2.16 13.93
N PRO A 401 -4.01 0.99 13.57
CA PRO A 401 -3.37 0.06 12.64
C PRO A 401 -3.47 0.50 11.17
N ASP A 402 -4.51 1.26 10.81
CA ASP A 402 -4.73 1.70 9.43
C ASP A 402 -3.83 2.91 9.10
N GLY A 403 -2.91 2.71 8.16
CA GLY A 403 -1.93 3.71 7.75
C GLY A 403 -0.85 4.02 8.80
N GLN A 404 -1.03 3.58 10.05
CA GLN A 404 -0.11 3.82 11.17
C GLN A 404 0.32 5.29 11.27
N LEU A 405 -0.65 6.21 11.13
CA LEU A 405 -0.40 7.63 11.28
C LEU A 405 -0.16 7.97 12.74
N ARG A 406 0.90 8.75 12.99
CA ARG A 406 1.19 9.27 14.31
C ARG A 406 0.04 10.16 14.80
N ALA A 407 -0.24 10.09 16.10
CA ALA A 407 -1.22 10.95 16.74
C ALA A 407 -0.95 12.45 16.44
N GLY A 408 -1.98 13.17 16.02
CA GLY A 408 -1.88 14.58 15.65
C GLY A 408 -1.27 14.85 14.28
N ARG A 409 -0.92 13.83 13.48
CA ARG A 409 -0.36 14.00 12.11
C ARG A 409 -1.37 13.79 10.98
N THR A 410 -2.66 13.83 11.28
CA THR A 410 -3.71 13.84 10.26
C THR A 410 -3.95 15.24 9.72
N GLY A 411 -4.20 15.37 8.41
CA GLY A 411 -4.49 16.66 7.78
C GLY A 411 -3.37 17.68 8.00
N GLN A 412 -3.72 18.90 8.42
CA GLN A 412 -2.75 19.99 8.64
C GLN A 412 -1.71 19.69 9.73
N GLY A 413 -2.01 18.81 10.68
CA GLY A 413 -1.10 18.44 11.77
C GLY A 413 0.21 17.78 11.30
N ALA A 414 0.21 17.24 10.08
CA ALA A 414 1.43 16.74 9.44
C ALA A 414 2.45 17.85 9.09
N CYS A 415 1.99 19.09 8.91
CA CYS A 415 2.78 20.16 8.30
C CYS A 415 3.20 21.26 9.28
N VAL A 416 2.36 21.55 10.28
CA VAL A 416 2.44 22.78 11.08
C VAL A 416 3.62 22.86 12.06
N ASP A 417 4.33 21.76 12.29
CA ASP A 417 5.55 21.78 13.11
C ASP A 417 6.72 22.47 12.41
N CYS A 418 6.82 22.30 11.09
CA CYS A 418 7.85 22.96 10.27
C CYS A 418 7.30 24.19 9.55
N HIS A 419 6.01 24.17 9.19
CA HIS A 419 5.33 25.24 8.46
C HIS A 419 4.37 25.98 9.38
N ARG A 420 4.90 26.92 10.17
CA ARG A 420 4.09 27.67 11.13
C ARG A 420 3.05 28.54 10.41
N ALA A 421 1.78 28.37 10.76
CA ALA A 421 0.67 29.00 10.04
C ALA A 421 0.68 30.55 10.06
N ASP A 422 1.26 31.14 11.12
CA ASP A 422 1.49 32.58 11.25
C ASP A 422 2.52 33.11 10.24
N GLU A 423 3.47 32.26 9.82
CA GLU A 423 4.50 32.58 8.83
C GLU A 423 4.05 32.31 7.39
N LEU A 424 3.06 31.44 7.18
CA LEU A 424 2.47 31.12 5.88
C LEU A 424 1.47 32.17 5.36
N GLY A 425 1.56 33.41 5.82
CA GLY A 425 0.78 34.53 5.27
C GLY A 425 -0.74 34.40 5.42
N GLY A 426 -1.20 33.77 6.51
CA GLY A 426 -2.64 33.62 6.77
C GLY A 426 -3.28 32.41 6.10
N ALA A 427 -2.51 31.37 5.78
CA ALA A 427 -3.02 30.07 5.31
C ALA A 427 -4.19 29.51 6.14
N GLU A 428 -4.19 29.72 7.47
CA GLU A 428 -5.27 29.37 8.40
C GLU A 428 -6.39 30.42 8.49
N GLN A 429 -6.18 31.63 7.96
CA GLN A 429 -7.18 32.69 7.94
C GLN A 429 -8.18 32.45 6.81
N LEU A 430 -9.45 32.81 7.05
CA LEU A 430 -10.49 32.87 6.01
C LEU A 430 -9.99 33.72 4.83
N GLY A 431 -9.52 33.06 3.76
CA GLY A 431 -8.99 33.72 2.56
C GLY A 431 -7.55 33.36 2.16
N GLY A 432 -6.72 32.78 3.04
CA GLY A 432 -5.29 32.51 2.75
C GLY A 432 -5.04 31.50 1.62
N HIS A 433 -5.97 30.56 1.44
CA HIS A 433 -6.08 29.70 0.27
C HIS A 433 -7.37 30.00 -0.51
N GLY A 434 -7.76 31.26 -0.64
CA GLY A 434 -9.00 31.64 -1.35
C GLY A 434 -10.29 31.23 -0.66
N GLY A 435 -10.29 31.13 0.66
CA GLY A 435 -11.50 30.87 1.46
C GLY A 435 -11.78 29.39 1.72
N HIS A 436 -10.84 28.49 1.38
CA HIS A 436 -10.98 27.07 1.67
C HIS A 436 -11.05 26.74 3.19
N GLY A 437 -10.63 27.64 4.09
CA GLY A 437 -10.88 27.55 5.53
C GLY A 437 -10.57 26.16 6.11
N GLU A 438 -11.45 25.65 6.99
CA GLU A 438 -11.39 24.27 7.52
C GLU A 438 -11.83 23.20 6.49
N ALA A 439 -12.31 23.58 5.30
CA ALA A 439 -12.87 22.65 4.33
C ALA A 439 -11.80 21.90 3.51
N VAL A 440 -10.54 22.36 3.51
CA VAL A 440 -9.40 21.70 2.85
C VAL A 440 -8.17 21.82 3.74
N ASP A 441 -7.45 20.71 3.94
CA ASP A 441 -6.17 20.68 4.66
C ASP A 441 -4.96 20.78 3.70
N CYS A 442 -3.77 20.96 4.27
CA CYS A 442 -2.51 21.05 3.51
C CYS A 442 -2.30 19.86 2.56
N LEU A 443 -2.65 18.65 3.01
CA LEU A 443 -2.46 17.41 2.26
C LEU A 443 -3.33 17.39 0.99
N GLY A 444 -4.52 17.97 1.03
CA GLY A 444 -5.44 18.04 -0.10
C GLY A 444 -4.83 18.68 -1.37
N CYS A 445 -3.95 19.67 -1.20
CA CYS A 445 -3.31 20.38 -2.30
C CYS A 445 -1.86 19.97 -2.53
N HIS A 446 -1.09 19.74 -1.45
CA HIS A 446 0.35 19.47 -1.52
C HIS A 446 0.69 17.98 -1.67
N MET A 447 -0.26 17.10 -1.39
CA MET A 447 -0.17 15.65 -1.56
C MET A 447 -1.44 15.13 -2.26
N PRO A 448 -1.73 15.61 -3.49
CA PRO A 448 -3.00 15.31 -4.14
C PRO A 448 -3.17 13.81 -4.39
N ARG A 449 -4.43 13.36 -4.48
CA ARG A 449 -4.77 11.95 -4.71
C ARG A 449 -4.60 11.58 -6.18
N ILE A 450 -3.36 11.48 -6.62
CA ILE A 450 -2.96 11.20 -8.01
C ILE A 450 -2.17 9.90 -8.14
N SER A 451 -2.13 9.08 -7.12
CA SER A 451 -1.47 7.77 -7.15
C SER A 451 -2.53 6.68 -7.01
N TYR A 452 -2.46 5.64 -7.83
CA TYR A 452 -3.33 4.47 -7.72
C TYR A 452 -2.67 3.40 -6.85
N GLY A 453 -3.43 2.79 -5.95
CA GLY A 453 -2.95 1.62 -5.22
C GLY A 453 -4.10 0.82 -4.63
N LEU A 454 -4.13 -0.49 -4.88
CA LEU A 454 -5.03 -1.43 -4.22
C LEU A 454 -6.51 -0.98 -4.27
N LEU A 455 -7.01 -0.64 -5.47
CA LEU A 455 -8.37 -0.11 -5.63
C LEU A 455 -8.63 1.20 -4.84
N GLU A 456 -7.64 2.10 -4.77
CA GLU A 456 -7.82 3.46 -4.22
C GLU A 456 -7.05 4.55 -4.97
N GLY A 457 -7.59 5.77 -4.95
CA GLY A 457 -6.83 6.99 -5.17
C GLY A 457 -6.07 7.39 -3.88
N MET A 458 -4.79 7.05 -3.83
CA MET A 458 -3.87 7.37 -2.74
C MET A 458 -3.29 8.77 -2.88
N ILE A 459 -2.97 9.40 -1.74
CA ILE A 459 -2.17 10.63 -1.72
C ILE A 459 -0.78 10.35 -2.27
N THR A 460 -0.26 11.24 -3.11
CA THR A 460 1.16 11.17 -3.48
C THR A 460 2.02 11.54 -2.28
N HIS A 461 3.14 10.84 -2.11
CA HIS A 461 4.15 11.21 -1.11
C HIS A 461 5.16 12.24 -1.65
N ARG A 462 4.98 12.71 -2.89
CA ARG A 462 5.67 13.89 -3.40
C ARG A 462 4.98 15.15 -2.89
N ILE A 463 5.50 15.69 -1.79
CA ILE A 463 5.04 16.94 -1.21
C ILE A 463 5.55 18.09 -2.07
N SER A 464 4.66 18.81 -2.73
CA SER A 464 5.02 19.91 -3.64
C SER A 464 3.95 20.99 -3.69
N SER A 465 4.30 22.18 -4.16
CA SER A 465 3.30 23.23 -4.44
C SER A 465 2.61 22.93 -5.77
N PRO A 466 1.26 22.93 -5.84
CA PRO A 466 0.55 22.65 -7.08
C PRO A 466 0.80 23.76 -8.12
N ASP A 467 0.89 23.37 -9.39
CA ASP A 467 1.08 24.31 -10.51
C ASP A 467 0.25 23.89 -11.73
N PRO A 468 -1.08 24.14 -11.75
CA PRO A 468 -1.96 23.74 -12.85
C PRO A 468 -1.56 24.40 -14.19
N ALA A 469 -0.88 25.55 -14.17
CA ALA A 469 -0.43 26.23 -15.39
C ALA A 469 0.60 25.42 -16.17
N ALA A 470 1.45 24.65 -15.49
CA ALA A 470 2.44 23.75 -16.11
C ALA A 470 1.80 22.60 -16.91
N TRP A 471 0.51 22.33 -16.68
CA TRP A 471 -0.22 21.20 -17.24
C TRP A 471 -1.25 21.61 -18.30
N ILE A 472 -1.40 22.91 -18.58
CA ILE A 472 -2.31 23.39 -19.62
C ILE A 472 -1.84 22.89 -20.98
N GLY A 473 -2.77 22.32 -21.75
CA GLY A 473 -2.48 21.75 -23.08
C GLY A 473 -1.92 20.32 -23.05
N ARG A 474 -1.87 19.70 -21.87
CA ARG A 474 -1.44 18.30 -21.69
C ARG A 474 -2.58 17.42 -21.18
N GLY A 475 -2.62 16.17 -21.60
CA GLY A 475 -3.67 15.21 -21.20
C GLY A 475 -3.19 14.11 -20.25
N ASP A 476 -1.94 14.12 -19.84
CA ASP A 476 -1.20 12.93 -19.36
C ASP A 476 -0.92 12.89 -17.84
N GLN A 477 -1.53 13.79 -17.06
CA GLN A 477 -1.40 13.82 -15.60
C GLN A 477 -2.53 14.60 -14.90
N PRO A 478 -3.21 14.05 -13.89
CA PRO A 478 -4.15 14.82 -13.07
C PRO A 478 -3.44 15.90 -12.21
N ASP A 479 -4.10 17.02 -11.94
CA ASP A 479 -3.58 18.10 -11.08
C ASP A 479 -4.38 18.27 -9.78
N ALA A 480 -3.76 18.82 -8.74
CA ALA A 480 -4.37 18.94 -7.41
C ALA A 480 -5.72 19.68 -7.39
N CYS A 481 -5.89 20.70 -8.23
CA CYS A 481 -7.08 21.56 -8.20
C CYS A 481 -8.29 20.85 -8.80
N THR A 482 -8.13 20.24 -9.97
CA THR A 482 -9.24 19.60 -10.69
C THR A 482 -9.72 18.31 -10.02
N GLN A 483 -8.89 17.66 -9.19
CA GLN A 483 -9.29 16.52 -8.36
C GLN A 483 -10.34 16.85 -7.26
N CYS A 484 -10.60 18.13 -6.99
CA CYS A 484 -11.73 18.59 -6.18
C CYS A 484 -12.70 19.45 -7.02
N HIS A 485 -12.17 20.32 -7.87
CA HIS A 485 -12.94 21.16 -8.78
C HIS A 485 -13.28 20.40 -10.07
N VAL A 486 -14.04 19.32 -9.93
CA VAL A 486 -14.34 18.35 -10.99
C VAL A 486 -15.17 18.93 -12.15
N ASP A 487 -15.70 20.14 -12.01
CA ASP A 487 -16.42 20.92 -13.03
C ASP A 487 -15.55 21.99 -13.72
N ARG A 488 -14.23 21.97 -13.51
CA ARG A 488 -13.32 23.02 -14.01
C ARG A 488 -12.19 22.49 -14.87
N SER A 489 -11.61 23.40 -15.66
CA SER A 489 -10.40 23.18 -16.46
C SER A 489 -9.13 23.57 -15.70
N ARG A 490 -7.97 23.16 -16.20
CA ARG A 490 -6.67 23.59 -15.62
C ARG A 490 -6.42 25.07 -15.82
N GLU A 491 -6.90 25.63 -16.92
CA GLU A 491 -6.83 27.08 -17.16
C GLU A 491 -7.60 27.86 -16.09
N TRP A 492 -8.82 27.40 -15.74
CA TRP A 492 -9.56 28.00 -14.62
C TRP A 492 -8.76 27.93 -13.32
N ALA A 493 -8.14 26.78 -13.02
CA ALA A 493 -7.36 26.59 -11.80
C ALA A 493 -6.16 27.54 -11.75
N ALA A 494 -5.39 27.64 -12.84
CA ALA A 494 -4.26 28.55 -12.96
C ALA A 494 -4.65 30.02 -12.81
N ARG A 495 -5.74 30.45 -13.46
CA ARG A 495 -6.27 31.82 -13.32
C ARG A 495 -6.74 32.09 -11.90
N SER A 496 -7.38 31.11 -11.25
CA SER A 496 -7.88 31.24 -9.89
C SER A 496 -6.73 31.35 -8.89
N MET A 497 -5.68 30.52 -9.02
CA MET A 497 -4.47 30.63 -8.21
C MET A 497 -3.82 32.01 -8.35
N SER A 498 -3.65 32.49 -9.59
CA SER A 498 -3.10 33.83 -9.85
C SER A 498 -3.95 34.94 -9.24
N ALA A 499 -5.28 34.87 -9.38
CA ALA A 499 -6.22 35.85 -8.81
C ALA A 499 -6.20 35.87 -7.28
N LEU A 500 -5.92 34.73 -6.65
CA LEU A 500 -5.76 34.60 -5.20
C LEU A 500 -4.36 35.01 -4.70
N GLY A 501 -3.45 35.42 -5.59
CA GLY A 501 -2.08 35.77 -5.24
C GLY A 501 -1.20 34.57 -4.88
N LEU A 502 -1.65 33.35 -5.18
CA LEU A 502 -0.86 32.13 -4.98
C LEU A 502 0.24 32.04 -6.04
N ARG A 503 1.41 31.51 -5.64
CA ARG A 503 2.53 31.29 -6.56
C ARG A 503 2.18 30.19 -7.56
N GLY A 504 2.54 30.39 -8.83
CA GLY A 504 2.38 29.43 -9.91
C GLY A 504 3.09 29.91 -11.18
N SER A 505 3.23 29.04 -12.16
CA SER A 505 3.82 29.41 -13.46
C SER A 505 2.90 30.35 -14.24
N PRO A 506 3.45 31.21 -15.12
CA PRO A 506 2.62 31.99 -16.02
C PRO A 506 1.88 31.08 -17.00
N ILE A 507 0.64 31.44 -17.35
CA ILE A 507 -0.13 30.74 -18.38
C ILE A 507 0.47 31.08 -19.75
N VAL A 508 1.28 30.18 -20.28
CA VAL A 508 1.97 30.33 -21.58
C VAL A 508 1.41 29.43 -22.67
N ALA A 509 0.87 28.26 -22.28
CA ALA A 509 0.25 27.31 -23.20
C ALA A 509 -1.20 27.68 -23.48
N ARG A 510 -1.67 27.35 -24.69
CA ARG A 510 -3.11 27.38 -25.00
C ARG A 510 -3.74 26.07 -24.51
N PRO A 511 -4.95 26.11 -23.93
CA PRO A 511 -5.66 24.89 -23.57
C PRO A 511 -5.89 24.03 -24.82
N HIS A 512 -5.91 22.71 -24.63
CA HIS A 512 -6.40 21.81 -25.66
C HIS A 512 -7.86 22.17 -25.98
N ALA A 513 -8.31 21.99 -27.22
CA ALA A 513 -9.69 22.32 -27.61
C ALA A 513 -10.71 21.63 -26.70
N ASP A 514 -10.40 20.41 -26.25
CA ASP A 514 -11.26 19.63 -25.36
C ASP A 514 -11.40 20.26 -23.95
N GLU A 515 -10.34 20.86 -23.40
CA GLU A 515 -10.41 21.54 -22.09
C GLU A 515 -11.16 22.88 -22.14
N ALA A 516 -11.42 23.41 -23.33
CA ALA A 516 -12.38 24.49 -23.52
C ALA A 516 -13.83 23.98 -23.54
N ALA A 517 -14.03 22.70 -23.88
CA ALA A 517 -15.34 22.08 -24.11
C ALA A 517 -15.86 21.25 -22.92
N ALA A 518 -14.97 20.81 -22.01
CA ALA A 518 -15.32 19.98 -20.85
C ALA A 518 -14.35 20.19 -19.67
N SER A 519 -14.75 19.70 -18.48
CA SER A 519 -13.88 19.72 -17.29
C SER A 519 -12.75 18.70 -17.40
N ARG A 520 -11.65 18.95 -16.68
CA ARG A 520 -10.48 18.06 -16.75
C ARG A 520 -10.77 16.63 -16.31
N VAL A 521 -11.51 16.49 -15.21
CA VAL A 521 -11.86 15.17 -14.66
C VAL A 521 -12.78 14.39 -15.59
N VAL A 522 -13.69 15.06 -16.30
CA VAL A 522 -14.55 14.40 -17.30
C VAL A 522 -13.71 13.93 -18.50
N LEU A 523 -12.77 14.75 -18.97
CA LEU A 523 -11.84 14.34 -20.03
C LEU A 523 -10.97 13.16 -19.61
N ASP A 524 -10.48 13.13 -18.36
CA ASP A 524 -9.72 12.02 -17.82
C ASP A 524 -10.55 10.73 -17.72
N LEU A 525 -11.82 10.83 -17.30
CA LEU A 525 -12.73 9.69 -17.24
C LEU A 525 -13.07 9.11 -18.63
N LEU A 526 -13.15 9.97 -19.64
CA LEU A 526 -13.54 9.56 -21.00
C LEU A 526 -12.37 9.15 -21.88
N GLY A 527 -11.24 9.84 -21.84
CA GLY A 527 -10.12 9.61 -22.77
C GLY A 527 -8.79 9.32 -22.10
N GLY A 528 -8.70 9.41 -20.76
CA GLY A 528 -7.47 9.13 -20.03
C GLY A 528 -7.10 7.65 -20.05
N ASP A 529 -5.85 7.37 -19.66
CA ASP A 529 -5.43 5.99 -19.41
C ASP A 529 -6.24 5.36 -18.24
N PRO A 530 -6.14 4.04 -18.02
CA PRO A 530 -6.89 3.36 -16.96
C PRO A 530 -6.67 3.96 -15.56
N ILE A 531 -5.46 4.41 -15.22
CA ILE A 531 -5.21 5.06 -13.92
C ILE A 531 -5.92 6.40 -13.85
N GLN A 532 -5.82 7.23 -14.89
CA GLN A 532 -6.52 8.50 -14.96
C GLN A 532 -8.03 8.32 -14.82
N ARG A 533 -8.61 7.31 -15.48
CA ARG A 533 -10.05 6.99 -15.39
C ARG A 533 -10.46 6.56 -13.97
N ASN A 534 -9.66 5.69 -13.33
CA ASN A 534 -9.87 5.29 -11.93
C ASN A 534 -9.83 6.52 -10.99
N LEU A 535 -8.81 7.38 -11.12
CA LEU A 535 -8.65 8.58 -10.31
C LEU A 535 -9.74 9.63 -10.58
N ALA A 536 -10.20 9.77 -11.82
CA ALA A 536 -11.31 10.64 -12.17
C ALA A 536 -12.63 10.19 -11.55
N ALA A 537 -12.95 8.89 -11.64
CA ALA A 537 -14.11 8.31 -10.97
C ALA A 537 -14.02 8.46 -9.44
N HIS A 538 -12.82 8.28 -8.88
CA HIS A 538 -12.55 8.56 -7.46
C HIS A 538 -12.82 10.03 -7.10
N ALA A 539 -12.29 10.98 -7.87
CA ALA A 539 -12.46 12.41 -7.65
C ALA A 539 -13.95 12.83 -7.67
N LEU A 540 -14.72 12.35 -8.64
CA LEU A 540 -16.16 12.59 -8.74
C LEU A 540 -16.92 12.10 -7.50
N ALA A 541 -16.50 10.97 -6.93
CA ALA A 541 -17.15 10.37 -5.77
C ALA A 541 -16.90 11.12 -4.45
N ARG A 542 -15.90 12.00 -4.37
CA ARG A 542 -15.48 12.63 -3.11
C ARG A 542 -16.54 13.59 -2.56
N PRO A 543 -16.80 13.61 -1.24
CA PRO A 543 -17.79 14.49 -0.62
C PRO A 543 -17.54 15.98 -0.91
N GLY A 544 -16.28 16.44 -0.89
CA GLY A 544 -15.89 17.83 -1.12
C GLY A 544 -15.71 18.23 -2.59
N ALA A 545 -15.98 17.33 -3.55
CA ALA A 545 -15.89 17.69 -4.97
C ALA A 545 -17.04 18.62 -5.38
N THR A 546 -16.74 19.57 -6.28
CA THR A 546 -17.71 20.52 -6.85
C THR A 546 -18.72 19.83 -7.78
N ALA A 547 -19.62 20.61 -8.39
CA ALA A 547 -20.82 20.16 -9.10
C ALA A 547 -21.90 19.49 -8.23
N SER A 548 -23.12 19.49 -8.76
CA SER A 548 -24.25 18.81 -8.12
C SER A 548 -24.00 17.30 -8.06
N LEU A 549 -24.61 16.62 -7.10
CA LEU A 549 -24.57 15.14 -7.02
C LEU A 549 -25.13 14.50 -8.28
N ASP A 550 -26.16 15.11 -8.89
CA ASP A 550 -26.78 14.62 -10.12
C ASP A 550 -25.83 14.71 -11.32
N ALA A 551 -25.13 15.83 -11.51
CA ALA A 551 -24.17 15.97 -12.61
C ALA A 551 -23.02 14.96 -12.48
N ARG A 552 -22.46 14.84 -11.26
CA ARG A 552 -21.40 13.87 -10.98
C ARG A 552 -21.84 12.43 -11.17
N ALA A 553 -23.07 12.09 -10.76
CA ALA A 553 -23.65 10.76 -10.93
C ALA A 553 -23.87 10.40 -12.41
N ALA A 554 -24.25 11.38 -13.23
CA ALA A 554 -24.38 11.18 -14.66
C ALA A 554 -23.02 11.03 -15.36
N TRP A 555 -22.01 11.82 -15.00
CA TRP A 555 -20.67 11.69 -15.57
C TRP A 555 -19.99 10.37 -15.17
N ILE A 556 -20.06 9.97 -13.89
CA ILE A 556 -19.39 8.74 -13.42
C ILE A 556 -19.99 7.47 -14.02
N ALA A 557 -21.27 7.49 -14.45
CA ALA A 557 -21.95 6.36 -15.07
C ALA A 557 -21.28 5.89 -16.37
N ASP A 558 -20.45 6.73 -16.99
CA ASP A 558 -19.67 6.37 -18.18
C ASP A 558 -18.58 5.35 -17.91
N GLY A 559 -18.08 5.29 -16.68
CA GLY A 559 -17.09 4.30 -16.28
C GLY A 559 -17.68 2.89 -16.06
N LEU A 560 -19.01 2.71 -16.04
CA LEU A 560 -19.62 1.40 -15.77
C LEU A 560 -19.48 0.39 -16.93
N GLU A 561 -19.21 0.88 -18.14
CA GLU A 561 -18.98 0.06 -19.33
C GLU A 561 -17.50 0.04 -19.75
N ASP A 562 -16.61 0.45 -18.86
CA ASP A 562 -15.18 0.43 -19.14
C ASP A 562 -14.65 -0.98 -19.36
N GLU A 563 -13.67 -1.16 -20.25
CA GLU A 563 -13.01 -2.45 -20.51
C GLU A 563 -12.15 -2.91 -19.32
N TYR A 564 -11.76 -1.97 -18.42
CA TYR A 564 -11.01 -2.27 -17.20
C TYR A 564 -11.97 -2.47 -16.03
N PRO A 565 -12.03 -3.66 -15.41
CA PRO A 565 -12.96 -3.89 -14.29
C PRO A 565 -12.67 -3.00 -13.08
N SER A 566 -11.42 -2.57 -12.89
CA SER A 566 -11.06 -1.57 -11.87
C SER A 566 -11.82 -0.23 -12.08
N VAL A 567 -11.86 0.29 -13.30
CA VAL A 567 -12.59 1.54 -13.60
C VAL A 567 -14.08 1.37 -13.35
N ARG A 568 -14.66 0.23 -13.75
CA ARG A 568 -16.06 -0.11 -13.48
C ARG A 568 -16.35 -0.14 -11.98
N TRP A 569 -15.45 -0.72 -11.20
CA TRP A 569 -15.56 -0.75 -9.74
C TRP A 569 -15.53 0.64 -9.12
N PHE A 570 -14.57 1.51 -9.53
CA PHE A 570 -14.53 2.89 -9.05
C PHE A 570 -15.79 3.67 -9.41
N ALA A 571 -16.30 3.46 -10.63
CA ALA A 571 -17.52 4.09 -11.10
C ALA A 571 -18.73 3.64 -10.28
N TRP A 572 -18.91 2.32 -10.10
CA TRP A 572 -19.99 1.75 -9.29
C TRP A 572 -19.93 2.20 -7.83
N ARG A 573 -18.77 2.05 -7.17
CA ARG A 573 -18.54 2.48 -5.78
C ARG A 573 -18.84 3.96 -5.62
N GLY A 574 -18.34 4.78 -6.55
CA GLY A 574 -18.52 6.21 -6.54
C GLY A 574 -19.98 6.62 -6.74
N LEU A 575 -20.67 5.97 -7.68
CA LEU A 575 -22.08 6.24 -7.97
C LEU A 575 -22.99 5.82 -6.81
N ARG A 576 -22.70 4.69 -6.15
CA ARG A 576 -23.39 4.28 -4.91
C ARG A 576 -23.22 5.33 -3.81
N SER A 577 -21.98 5.78 -3.60
CA SER A 577 -21.67 6.82 -2.60
C SER A 577 -22.37 8.16 -2.90
N LEU A 578 -22.45 8.56 -4.17
CA LEU A 578 -23.19 9.75 -4.59
C LEU A 578 -24.69 9.58 -4.36
N ALA A 579 -25.27 8.45 -4.77
CA ALA A 579 -26.68 8.13 -4.62
C ALA A 579 -27.11 8.10 -3.14
N GLU A 580 -26.26 7.57 -2.24
CA GLU A 580 -26.49 7.57 -0.80
C GLU A 580 -26.66 8.97 -0.23
N ARG A 581 -25.90 9.95 -0.76
CA ARG A 581 -25.96 11.38 -0.36
C ARG A 581 -27.06 12.18 -1.05
N MET A 582 -27.68 11.66 -2.12
CA MET A 582 -28.79 12.33 -2.77
C MET A 582 -30.01 12.42 -1.84
N ALA A 583 -30.86 13.44 -2.06
CA ALA A 583 -32.11 13.58 -1.33
C ALA A 583 -33.00 12.32 -1.49
N PRO A 584 -33.60 11.80 -0.40
CA PRO A 584 -34.49 10.64 -0.46
C PRO A 584 -35.69 10.86 -1.38
N ASN A 585 -35.80 10.07 -2.45
CA ASN A 585 -36.94 10.03 -3.35
C ASN A 585 -37.01 8.68 -4.12
N ALA A 586 -38.06 8.48 -4.92
CA ALA A 586 -38.25 7.25 -5.68
C ALA A 586 -37.13 6.99 -6.72
N ARG A 587 -36.60 8.06 -7.35
CA ARG A 587 -35.48 7.97 -8.31
C ARG A 587 -34.22 7.43 -7.62
N ARG A 588 -33.87 7.96 -6.45
CA ARG A 588 -32.74 7.50 -5.63
C ARG A 588 -32.93 6.03 -5.21
N ALA A 589 -34.11 5.65 -4.74
CA ALA A 589 -34.38 4.26 -4.35
C ALA A 589 -34.22 3.31 -5.55
N ALA A 590 -34.75 3.68 -6.72
CA ALA A 590 -34.59 2.91 -7.95
C ALA A 590 -33.12 2.83 -8.42
N LEU A 591 -32.35 3.91 -8.24
CA LEU A 591 -30.92 3.94 -8.58
C LEU A 591 -30.11 3.01 -7.67
N LEU A 592 -30.30 3.08 -6.35
CA LEU A 592 -29.65 2.17 -5.40
C LEU A 592 -29.99 0.71 -5.71
N ALA A 593 -31.27 0.42 -6.00
CA ALA A 593 -31.69 -0.93 -6.38
C ALA A 593 -31.14 -1.39 -7.75
N ALA A 594 -30.76 -0.47 -8.64
CA ALA A 594 -30.08 -0.81 -9.89
C ALA A 594 -28.59 -1.07 -9.67
N LEU A 595 -27.94 -0.26 -8.84
CA LEU A 595 -26.54 -0.42 -8.46
C LEU A 595 -26.29 -1.71 -7.67
N GLU A 596 -27.26 -2.16 -6.87
CA GLU A 596 -27.19 -3.44 -6.16
C GLU A 596 -27.20 -4.65 -7.11
N ARG A 597 -27.80 -4.52 -8.30
CA ARG A 597 -27.80 -5.56 -9.33
C ARG A 597 -26.61 -5.47 -10.29
N PHE A 598 -25.82 -4.41 -10.23
CA PHE A 598 -24.67 -4.24 -11.12
C PHE A 598 -23.48 -5.00 -10.56
N ASP A 599 -23.02 -6.04 -11.27
CA ASP A 599 -21.73 -6.67 -11.01
C ASP A 599 -20.67 -6.13 -11.97
N TYR A 600 -19.60 -5.53 -11.43
CA TYR A 600 -18.51 -4.97 -12.21
C TYR A 600 -17.58 -6.04 -12.80
N LEU A 601 -17.66 -7.29 -12.33
CA LEU A 601 -16.96 -8.46 -12.91
C LEU A 601 -17.88 -9.33 -13.75
N GLY A 602 -19.18 -9.00 -13.81
CA GLY A 602 -20.16 -9.81 -14.50
C GLY A 602 -20.06 -9.72 -16.04
N PRO A 603 -20.66 -10.69 -16.75
CA PRO A 603 -20.72 -10.72 -18.21
C PRO A 603 -21.24 -9.42 -18.82
N ILE A 604 -20.73 -9.07 -20.01
CA ILE A 604 -21.06 -7.80 -20.67
C ILE A 604 -22.56 -7.64 -20.95
N ASP A 605 -23.23 -8.71 -21.39
CA ASP A 605 -24.64 -8.74 -21.73
C ASP A 605 -25.53 -8.50 -20.50
N GLU A 606 -25.17 -9.07 -19.35
CA GLU A 606 -25.85 -8.80 -18.08
C GLU A 606 -25.65 -7.35 -17.60
N ARG A 607 -24.44 -6.80 -17.79
CA ARG A 607 -24.12 -5.43 -17.39
C ARG A 607 -24.85 -4.38 -18.21
N VAL A 608 -24.95 -4.56 -19.54
CA VAL A 608 -25.50 -3.55 -20.47
C VAL A 608 -26.94 -3.16 -20.11
N GLU A 609 -27.79 -4.12 -19.75
CA GLU A 609 -29.18 -3.83 -19.36
C GLU A 609 -29.22 -2.98 -18.08
N VAL A 610 -28.42 -3.37 -17.07
CA VAL A 610 -28.36 -2.66 -15.79
C VAL A 610 -27.79 -1.26 -15.96
N VAL A 611 -26.74 -1.08 -16.77
CA VAL A 611 -26.14 0.23 -17.06
C VAL A 611 -27.13 1.13 -17.80
N THR A 612 -27.86 0.60 -18.79
CA THR A 612 -28.90 1.35 -19.51
C THR A 612 -29.95 1.89 -18.54
N ARG A 613 -30.39 1.07 -17.58
CA ARG A 613 -31.32 1.50 -16.53
C ARG A 613 -30.71 2.55 -15.60
N ILE A 614 -29.45 2.38 -15.19
CA ILE A 614 -28.73 3.35 -14.35
C ILE A 614 -28.66 4.71 -15.07
N ARG A 615 -28.26 4.73 -16.35
CA ARG A 615 -28.18 5.95 -17.17
C ARG A 615 -29.53 6.67 -17.26
N ALA A 616 -30.62 5.93 -17.44
CA ALA A 616 -31.97 6.51 -17.44
C ALA A 616 -32.36 7.15 -16.09
N LEU A 617 -31.84 6.63 -14.96
CA LEU A 617 -32.15 7.11 -13.61
C LEU A 617 -31.29 8.31 -13.19
N VAL A 618 -30.02 8.37 -13.58
CA VAL A 618 -29.15 9.53 -13.32
C VAL A 618 -29.48 10.70 -14.26
N GLY A 619 -30.06 10.39 -15.43
CA GLY A 619 -30.47 11.38 -16.43
C GLY A 619 -29.27 11.91 -17.23
N PRO A 620 -29.53 12.76 -18.23
CA PRO A 620 -28.46 13.38 -18.98
C PRO A 620 -27.71 14.38 -18.09
N ALA A 621 -26.38 14.30 -18.09
CA ALA A 621 -25.55 15.46 -17.84
C ALA A 621 -24.67 15.62 -19.08
N PRO A 622 -24.82 16.71 -19.85
CA PRO A 622 -23.90 16.99 -20.94
C PRO A 622 -22.48 16.92 -20.37
N LEU A 623 -21.68 15.99 -20.87
CA LEU A 623 -20.24 15.93 -20.60
C LEU A 623 -19.55 17.17 -21.18
N THR A 624 -20.17 17.70 -22.24
CA THR A 624 -19.74 18.80 -23.08
C THR A 624 -20.93 19.26 -23.93
N ASP A 625 -20.85 20.47 -24.46
CA ASP A 625 -21.78 20.96 -25.50
C ASP A 625 -21.45 20.38 -26.90
N ASP A 626 -20.34 19.63 -27.04
CA ASP A 626 -19.89 18.97 -28.28
C ASP A 626 -20.29 17.47 -28.31
N PRO A 627 -21.30 17.08 -29.12
CA PRO A 627 -21.76 15.69 -29.16
C PRO A 627 -20.72 14.72 -29.75
N GLU A 628 -19.76 15.19 -30.56
CA GLU A 628 -18.73 14.35 -31.19
C GLU A 628 -17.52 14.14 -30.28
N LEU A 629 -17.25 15.06 -29.34
CA LEU A 629 -16.11 14.97 -28.42
C LEU A 629 -16.13 13.67 -27.61
N ARG A 630 -17.31 13.23 -27.14
CA ARG A 630 -17.42 11.99 -26.38
C ARG A 630 -16.95 10.79 -27.21
N GLU A 631 -17.49 10.63 -28.42
CA GLU A 631 -17.15 9.50 -29.30
C GLU A 631 -15.67 9.52 -29.68
N ARG A 632 -15.12 10.72 -29.98
CA ARG A 632 -13.68 10.90 -30.22
C ARG A 632 -12.85 10.44 -29.03
N LEU A 633 -13.13 10.93 -27.82
CA LEU A 633 -12.38 10.57 -26.61
C LEU A 633 -12.43 9.07 -26.32
N LEU A 634 -13.60 8.44 -26.49
CA LEU A 634 -13.76 7.00 -26.34
C LEU A 634 -12.91 6.22 -27.37
N SER A 635 -12.85 6.70 -28.61
CA SER A 635 -12.05 6.09 -29.68
C SER A 635 -10.54 6.28 -29.53
N GLU A 636 -10.13 7.35 -28.85
CA GLU A 636 -8.73 7.73 -28.62
C GLU A 636 -8.19 7.22 -27.27
N ARG A 637 -9.03 6.53 -26.48
CA ARG A 637 -8.64 5.95 -25.19
C ARG A 637 -7.35 5.16 -25.32
N GLN A 638 -6.40 5.48 -24.45
CA GLN A 638 -5.15 4.74 -24.39
C GLN A 638 -5.37 3.47 -23.56
N ALA A 639 -5.25 2.31 -24.20
CA ALA A 639 -5.03 1.07 -23.49
C ALA A 639 -3.61 1.08 -22.92
N LEU A 640 -3.48 0.73 -21.65
CA LEU A 640 -2.20 0.76 -20.98
C LEU A 640 -2.15 -0.34 -19.93
N ALA A 641 -1.38 -1.38 -20.22
CA ALA A 641 -0.97 -2.34 -19.22
C ALA A 641 0.16 -1.70 -18.41
N ILE A 642 -0.05 -1.55 -17.10
CA ILE A 642 1.01 -1.07 -16.21
C ILE A 642 1.52 -2.26 -15.47
N TRP A 643 2.73 -2.65 -15.81
CA TRP A 643 3.37 -3.77 -15.17
C TRP A 643 3.92 -3.32 -13.80
N ILE A 644 3.13 -3.58 -12.75
CA ILE A 644 3.40 -3.24 -11.34
C ILE A 644 4.31 -4.33 -10.72
N GLY A 645 5.50 -4.53 -11.32
CA GLY A 645 6.60 -5.32 -10.75
C GLY A 645 6.37 -6.83 -10.77
N GLU A 646 6.48 -7.45 -11.93
CA GLU A 646 6.52 -8.91 -12.05
C GLU A 646 7.89 -9.40 -12.57
#